data_AF-A0A9E0YUN3-F1
#
_entry.id   AF-A0A9E0YUN3-F1
#
_cell.length_a   1.000
_cell.length_b   1.000
_cell.length_c   1.000
_cell.angle_alpha   90.00
_cell.angle_beta   90.00
_cell.angle_gamma   90.00
#
_symmetry.space_group_name_H-M   'P 1'
#
loop_
_entity.id
_entity.type
_entity.pdbx_description
1 polymer ?
#
loop_
_entity_poly.entity_id
_entity_poly.type
_entity_poly.pdbx_seq_one_letter_code
_entity_poly.pdbx_strand_id
1 'polypeptide(L)'
;MNRIRQSFVKRSLSALLALTMVLGMGIINVFAAETGVENQNGAVTFAASSNKNVTQLNAPVEDGVYYANINLKNASNPTQYSMGNAALRGSTSYLSKQPNDTEYKQLIVVKDGKATALVEFMPMGYIGMYGMLAELEAVTPTQCTQFGVPDEDYTAYTSANILSYHKTQDGKVVYDSYNDPNSQYVFDGVGDDCKRPAGFGREEEYVNISNQPYAHLMSLDVTPIQIEGFGDTPTTASEFTVDNAAFVHVFVPVMFSISTSTGDQYARIEVDWNNLQKVSNPENNVQYQLYLATQVQKGNYTDASYNALQTAITSVKERLTNIWPSQTIEVSGSGIQAQPVLNMDEPDADEQAQLASQLATAMNNLEEKGDKTSLNSLITEAEQKVETDYTTASWATFQEKLTAAKEVQNNSDASTSEITAVVNDLQTAMDALVNRANTDNLSALIATAKAKQNDGYTTDSWNALQTAITEAEAVVANPDSSQSEIESKLNALQNALDALIVDSGNLDKNNLPDGTYSIYGEMIKMNRQEHSMSNDAINHYIKLTVENGQYYLTMDFKGLSYLNRFGYLAELSYYENGYTFGSYGSINGTRVLADVLTTQKNDDGSDVIDEFNQAGGSSEGLLYPDQVKLPLVADALADPDGYVPLHVFVPVMEDISEGTGDQDVLLKLDWSTLTATSEDDPNFNPDDNQEQSPAVDLVDTATGIKVHADAGTLPEGVKLVVEPITSGADYDKATVSLMDVGKKFKLYNIHLVDAQGNEVQPNGTVTVSYQIPEGYDANNLAVYRMNEDGSKTLIKGTVENGTYSVIQKSFSQYALVEKGSTITDAQNTANSPKTGDVTMIGVFSFIALASAGAIAVTLIARKRKAE
;
A
#
# COMPACT_ATOMS: atom_id res chain seq x y z
N MET A 1 35.67 -71.64 -50.76
CA MET A 1 35.73 -72.40 -52.04
C MET A 1 34.62 -72.00 -53.02
N ASN A 2 33.39 -71.71 -52.59
CA ASN A 2 32.31 -71.17 -53.46
C ASN A 2 32.57 -69.74 -53.99
N ARG A 3 33.25 -68.86 -53.24
CA ARG A 3 33.56 -67.48 -53.69
C ARG A 3 34.54 -67.39 -54.88
N ILE A 4 35.48 -68.34 -55.03
CA ILE A 4 36.49 -68.31 -56.10
C ILE A 4 35.89 -68.68 -57.47
N ARG A 5 34.95 -69.64 -57.50
CA ARG A 5 34.20 -70.01 -58.72
C ARG A 5 33.19 -68.94 -59.16
N GLN A 6 32.74 -68.07 -58.25
CA GLN A 6 31.81 -66.97 -58.55
C GLN A 6 32.50 -65.77 -59.25
N SER A 7 33.80 -65.53 -59.03
CA SER A 7 34.55 -64.44 -59.71
C SER A 7 34.67 -64.64 -61.23
N PHE A 8 34.64 -65.89 -61.70
CA PHE A 8 34.75 -66.23 -63.13
C PHE A 8 33.47 -65.93 -63.92
N VAL A 9 32.30 -66.08 -63.27
CA VAL A 9 30.98 -65.74 -63.84
C VAL A 9 30.75 -64.23 -63.83
N LYS A 10 31.28 -63.51 -62.82
CA LYS A 10 31.31 -62.03 -62.79
C LYS A 10 32.02 -61.48 -64.03
N ARG A 11 33.23 -61.97 -64.37
CA ARG A 11 34.00 -61.51 -65.54
C ARG A 11 33.29 -61.68 -66.88
N SER A 12 32.48 -62.72 -67.07
CA SER A 12 31.78 -62.96 -68.33
C SER A 12 30.53 -62.09 -68.52
N LEU A 13 29.85 -61.70 -67.44
CA LEU A 13 28.69 -60.80 -67.51
C LEU A 13 29.14 -59.34 -67.62
N SER A 14 30.18 -58.94 -66.87
CA SER A 14 30.83 -57.62 -66.98
C SER A 14 31.42 -57.39 -68.38
N ALA A 15 32.02 -58.42 -69.01
CA ALA A 15 32.54 -58.32 -70.37
C ALA A 15 31.44 -58.15 -71.43
N LEU A 16 30.26 -58.74 -71.21
CA LEU A 16 29.11 -58.59 -72.12
C LEU A 16 28.42 -57.22 -71.97
N LEU A 17 28.40 -56.66 -70.75
CA LEU A 17 27.90 -55.31 -70.46
C LEU A 17 28.87 -54.19 -70.90
N ALA A 18 30.18 -54.41 -70.78
CA ALA A 18 31.18 -53.49 -71.33
C ALA A 18 31.07 -53.42 -72.87
N LEU A 19 30.80 -54.54 -73.55
CA LEU A 19 30.72 -54.58 -75.02
C LEU A 19 29.53 -53.79 -75.59
N THR A 20 28.43 -53.63 -74.85
CA THR A 20 27.26 -52.84 -75.30
C THR A 20 27.38 -51.36 -74.97
N MET A 21 28.17 -50.97 -73.96
CA MET A 21 28.52 -49.55 -73.70
C MET A 21 29.68 -49.04 -74.57
N VAL A 22 30.55 -49.91 -75.07
CA VAL A 22 31.70 -49.53 -75.92
C VAL A 22 31.30 -49.01 -77.32
N LEU A 23 30.06 -49.19 -77.77
CA LEU A 23 29.61 -48.69 -79.08
C LEU A 23 29.17 -47.21 -79.09
N GLY A 24 29.18 -46.51 -77.95
CA GLY A 24 28.89 -45.07 -77.85
C GLY A 24 30.00 -44.21 -77.25
N MET A 25 31.07 -44.81 -76.73
CA MET A 25 32.16 -44.11 -76.07
C MET A 25 33.38 -44.03 -76.99
N GLY A 26 33.55 -42.87 -77.64
CA GLY A 26 34.83 -42.50 -78.21
C GLY A 26 35.88 -42.38 -77.10
N ILE A 27 36.74 -43.40 -77.03
CA ILE A 27 38.16 -43.39 -76.60
C ILE A 27 38.48 -42.54 -75.35
N ILE A 28 38.74 -43.20 -74.21
CA ILE A 28 39.50 -42.61 -73.09
C ILE A 28 40.92 -43.22 -73.08
N ASN A 29 41.89 -42.30 -73.02
CA ASN A 29 43.30 -42.38 -72.62
C ASN A 29 44.30 -43.21 -73.42
N VAL A 30 44.93 -42.54 -74.40
CA VAL A 30 46.37 -42.67 -74.67
C VAL A 30 46.94 -41.25 -74.81
N PHE A 31 47.81 -40.87 -73.88
CA PHE A 31 48.80 -39.78 -73.94
C PHE A 31 48.50 -38.59 -74.88
N ALA A 32 48.18 -37.43 -74.29
CA ALA A 32 48.78 -36.19 -74.80
C ALA A 32 50.20 -36.16 -74.25
N ALA A 33 51.14 -36.70 -75.02
CA ALA A 33 52.55 -36.38 -74.83
C ALA A 33 52.69 -34.87 -75.04
N GLU A 34 52.89 -34.11 -73.97
CA GLU A 34 53.32 -32.73 -74.07
C GLU A 34 54.66 -32.70 -74.82
N THR A 35 54.71 -31.93 -75.92
CA THR A 35 55.94 -31.66 -76.65
C THR A 35 56.89 -30.90 -75.73
N GLY A 36 57.78 -31.62 -75.06
CA GLY A 36 58.85 -31.03 -74.25
C GLY A 36 59.87 -30.30 -75.13
N VAL A 37 60.36 -29.15 -74.66
CA VAL A 37 61.51 -28.47 -75.26
C VAL A 37 62.77 -29.10 -74.68
N GLU A 38 63.57 -29.74 -75.54
CA GLU A 38 64.84 -30.35 -75.16
C GLU A 38 65.88 -29.24 -74.92
N ASN A 39 66.40 -29.11 -73.70
CA ASN A 39 67.54 -28.23 -73.46
C ASN A 39 68.84 -28.88 -73.97
N GLN A 40 69.91 -28.09 -74.13
CA GLN A 40 71.19 -28.55 -74.74
C GLN A 40 71.90 -29.71 -74.00
N ASN A 41 71.34 -30.20 -72.88
CA ASN A 41 71.84 -31.31 -72.08
C ASN A 41 70.91 -32.54 -72.05
N GLY A 42 69.86 -32.58 -72.88
CA GLY A 42 68.96 -33.74 -73.00
C GLY A 42 67.98 -33.94 -71.82
N ALA A 43 67.79 -32.93 -70.98
CA ALA A 43 66.76 -32.95 -69.94
C ALA A 43 65.48 -32.25 -70.45
N VAL A 44 64.36 -32.96 -70.38
CA VAL A 44 63.03 -32.44 -70.73
C VAL A 44 62.47 -31.69 -69.52
N THR A 45 62.22 -30.40 -69.66
CA THR A 45 61.54 -29.58 -68.63
C THR A 45 60.12 -29.25 -69.09
N PHE A 46 59.12 -29.66 -68.31
CA PHE A 46 57.71 -29.30 -68.49
C PHE A 46 57.45 -27.92 -67.88
N ALA A 47 56.69 -27.05 -68.55
CA ALA A 47 56.24 -25.81 -67.94
C ALA A 47 55.25 -26.15 -66.81
N ALA A 48 55.47 -25.61 -65.61
CA ALA A 48 54.55 -25.82 -64.50
C ALA A 48 53.15 -25.29 -64.89
N SER A 49 52.15 -26.17 -64.93
CA SER A 49 50.75 -25.75 -65.05
C SER A 49 50.39 -24.95 -63.80
N SER A 50 50.13 -23.66 -63.95
CA SER A 50 49.72 -22.82 -62.82
C SER A 50 48.26 -23.12 -62.47
N ASN A 51 48.00 -23.49 -61.20
CA ASN A 51 46.65 -23.57 -60.65
C ASN A 51 45.92 -22.22 -60.76
N LYS A 52 44.60 -22.29 -60.80
CA LYS A 52 43.68 -21.14 -60.89
C LYS A 52 43.07 -20.88 -59.53
N ASN A 53 43.09 -19.63 -59.08
CA ASN A 53 42.47 -19.28 -57.81
C ASN A 53 40.94 -19.36 -57.90
N VAL A 54 40.31 -19.74 -56.80
CA VAL A 54 38.85 -19.77 -56.65
C VAL A 54 38.44 -18.70 -55.66
N THR A 55 37.44 -17.90 -56.03
CA THR A 55 36.84 -16.88 -55.16
C THR A 55 35.37 -17.22 -54.93
N GLN A 56 34.90 -17.16 -53.68
CA GLN A 56 33.48 -17.32 -53.37
C GLN A 56 32.73 -16.04 -53.79
N LEU A 57 31.60 -16.22 -54.47
CA LEU A 57 30.70 -15.15 -54.87
C LEU A 57 29.51 -15.09 -53.90
N ASN A 58 28.82 -13.96 -53.86
CA ASN A 58 27.54 -13.87 -53.16
C ASN A 58 26.44 -14.52 -54.01
N ALA A 59 25.46 -15.14 -53.35
CA ALA A 59 24.21 -15.54 -53.98
C ALA A 59 23.55 -14.30 -54.63
N PRO A 60 23.07 -14.39 -55.89
CA PRO A 60 22.59 -13.23 -56.64
C PRO A 60 21.15 -12.81 -56.30
N VAL A 61 20.71 -13.04 -55.07
CA VAL A 61 19.39 -12.67 -54.54
C VAL A 61 19.50 -12.19 -53.11
N GLU A 62 18.49 -11.47 -52.64
CA GLU A 62 18.38 -11.06 -51.25
C GLU A 62 18.20 -12.26 -50.30
N ASP A 63 18.42 -12.01 -49.02
CA ASP A 63 18.19 -13.01 -47.97
C ASP A 63 16.73 -13.50 -47.96
N GLY A 64 16.55 -14.80 -47.86
CA GLY A 64 15.24 -15.44 -47.90
C GLY A 64 15.28 -16.92 -48.23
N VAL A 65 14.09 -17.50 -48.36
CA VAL A 65 13.90 -18.90 -48.75
C VAL A 65 13.22 -18.95 -50.11
N TYR A 66 13.74 -19.77 -51.01
CA TYR A 66 13.32 -19.84 -52.41
C TYR A 66 13.13 -21.29 -52.84
N TYR A 67 12.08 -21.56 -53.61
CA TYR A 67 12.05 -22.74 -54.47
C TYR A 67 12.94 -22.50 -55.68
N ALA A 68 13.77 -23.48 -56.00
CA ALA A 68 14.73 -23.41 -57.10
C ALA A 68 14.75 -24.72 -57.90
N ASN A 69 15.11 -24.64 -59.17
CA ASN A 69 15.52 -25.82 -59.93
C ASN A 69 17.01 -26.05 -59.69
N ILE A 70 17.36 -27.22 -59.19
CA ILE A 70 18.72 -27.62 -58.87
C ILE A 70 19.09 -28.88 -59.65
N ASN A 71 20.23 -28.84 -60.32
CA ASN A 71 20.78 -29.97 -61.06
C ASN A 71 22.23 -30.25 -60.65
N LEU A 72 22.58 -31.53 -60.57
CA LEU A 72 23.96 -31.99 -60.50
C LEU A 72 24.51 -32.16 -61.91
N LYS A 73 25.53 -31.38 -62.26
CA LYS A 73 26.25 -31.44 -63.54
C LYS A 73 27.60 -32.12 -63.34
N ASN A 74 28.11 -32.82 -64.35
CA ASN A 74 29.43 -33.42 -64.27
C ASN A 74 30.50 -32.31 -64.20
N ALA A 75 31.44 -32.41 -63.26
CA ALA A 75 32.41 -31.32 -63.03
C ALA A 75 33.36 -31.09 -64.21
N SER A 76 33.81 -32.14 -64.89
CA SER A 76 34.76 -32.07 -66.00
C SER A 76 34.07 -31.86 -67.36
N ASN A 77 32.78 -32.18 -67.46
CA ASN A 77 31.95 -31.92 -68.63
C ASN A 77 30.56 -31.40 -68.21
N PRO A 78 30.45 -30.10 -67.88
CA PRO A 78 29.22 -29.49 -67.36
C PRO A 78 28.01 -29.54 -68.31
N THR A 79 28.20 -29.92 -69.59
CA THR A 79 27.10 -30.16 -70.53
C THR A 79 26.33 -31.45 -70.23
N GLN A 80 26.90 -32.34 -69.43
CA GLN A 80 26.31 -33.61 -69.01
C GLN A 80 25.86 -33.55 -67.55
N TYR A 81 24.80 -34.27 -67.22
CA TYR A 81 24.37 -34.44 -65.83
C TYR A 81 25.28 -35.42 -65.10
N SER A 82 25.52 -35.16 -63.82
CA SER A 82 26.11 -36.15 -62.92
C SER A 82 25.16 -37.34 -62.78
N MET A 83 25.71 -38.54 -62.53
CA MET A 83 24.89 -39.72 -62.29
C MET A 83 24.04 -39.58 -61.02
N GLY A 84 24.50 -38.79 -60.04
CA GLY A 84 23.70 -38.43 -58.86
C GLY A 84 22.48 -37.55 -59.19
N ASN A 85 22.44 -36.90 -60.36
CA ASN A 85 21.30 -36.05 -60.73
C ASN A 85 20.01 -36.85 -60.85
N ALA A 86 20.08 -38.09 -61.33
CA ALA A 86 18.89 -38.93 -61.45
C ALA A 86 18.30 -39.35 -60.08
N ALA A 87 19.03 -39.13 -58.96
CA ALA A 87 18.58 -39.38 -57.59
C ALA A 87 18.06 -38.09 -56.96
N LEU A 88 18.59 -36.94 -57.38
CA LEU A 88 18.17 -35.64 -56.88
C LEU A 88 16.71 -35.37 -57.28
N ARG A 89 15.79 -35.49 -56.33
CA ARG A 89 14.34 -35.29 -56.54
C ARG A 89 14.09 -33.89 -57.09
N GLY A 90 13.17 -33.78 -58.06
CA GLY A 90 12.87 -32.51 -58.74
C GLY A 90 13.89 -32.07 -59.80
N SER A 91 15.05 -32.72 -59.94
CA SER A 91 16.00 -32.41 -61.02
C SER A 91 15.48 -32.83 -62.40
N THR A 92 16.09 -32.30 -63.46
CA THR A 92 15.70 -32.65 -64.83
C THR A 92 15.89 -34.15 -65.13
N SER A 93 16.98 -34.76 -64.66
CA SER A 93 17.21 -36.19 -64.89
C SER A 93 16.25 -37.06 -64.09
N TYR A 94 15.92 -36.67 -62.86
CA TYR A 94 14.94 -37.38 -62.04
C TYR A 94 13.54 -37.34 -62.65
N LEU A 95 13.03 -36.14 -62.97
CA LEU A 95 11.70 -35.96 -63.54
C LEU A 95 11.54 -36.64 -64.91
N SER A 96 12.63 -36.82 -65.67
CA SER A 96 12.58 -37.60 -66.92
C SER A 96 12.25 -39.08 -66.70
N LYS A 97 12.57 -39.63 -65.52
CA LYS A 97 12.31 -41.01 -65.12
C LYS A 97 11.07 -41.14 -64.25
N GLN A 98 10.75 -40.11 -63.46
CA GLN A 98 9.59 -40.02 -62.56
C GLN A 98 8.72 -38.80 -62.94
N PRO A 99 8.08 -38.79 -64.11
CA PRO A 99 7.38 -37.60 -64.64
C PRO A 99 6.12 -37.21 -63.85
N ASN A 100 5.65 -38.07 -62.94
CA ASN A 100 4.47 -37.83 -62.12
C ASN A 100 4.81 -37.20 -60.74
N ASP A 101 6.09 -37.18 -60.34
CA ASP A 101 6.52 -36.63 -59.05
C ASP A 101 6.86 -35.13 -59.19
N THR A 102 5.86 -34.32 -59.50
CA THR A 102 6.02 -32.88 -59.80
C THR A 102 5.68 -31.96 -58.62
N GLU A 103 5.18 -32.50 -57.51
CA GLU A 103 4.76 -31.70 -56.36
C GLU A 103 5.94 -31.21 -55.52
N TYR A 104 7.01 -32.02 -55.43
CA TYR A 104 8.22 -31.65 -54.72
C TYR A 104 8.97 -30.50 -55.41
N LYS A 105 9.43 -29.54 -54.61
CA LYS A 105 10.27 -28.43 -55.05
C LYS A 105 11.47 -28.31 -54.13
N GLN A 106 12.66 -28.22 -54.74
CA GLN A 106 13.92 -28.06 -54.00
C GLN A 106 13.98 -26.66 -53.39
N LEU A 107 14.65 -26.54 -52.24
CA LEU A 107 14.72 -25.30 -51.47
C LEU A 107 16.14 -24.74 -51.43
N ILE A 108 16.26 -23.43 -51.53
CA ILE A 108 17.48 -22.66 -51.27
C ILE A 108 17.20 -21.68 -50.14
N VAL A 109 18.08 -21.66 -49.14
CA VAL A 109 18.12 -20.65 -48.08
C VAL A 109 19.29 -19.72 -48.35
N VAL A 110 19.01 -18.44 -48.57
CA VAL A 110 20.02 -17.39 -48.72
C VAL A 110 20.08 -16.56 -47.46
N LYS A 111 21.28 -16.42 -46.88
CA LYS A 111 21.53 -15.59 -45.71
C LYS A 111 22.94 -15.01 -45.77
N ASP A 112 23.07 -13.70 -45.60
CA ASP A 112 24.36 -12.99 -45.61
C ASP A 112 25.19 -13.31 -46.88
N GLY A 113 24.52 -13.41 -48.03
CA GLY A 113 25.14 -13.74 -49.32
C GLY A 113 25.56 -15.22 -49.50
N LYS A 114 25.39 -16.08 -48.49
CA LYS A 114 25.62 -17.52 -48.59
C LYS A 114 24.33 -18.25 -48.97
N ALA A 115 24.45 -19.32 -49.75
CA ALA A 115 23.33 -20.15 -50.16
C ALA A 115 23.48 -21.58 -49.66
N THR A 116 22.45 -22.09 -48.98
CA THR A 116 22.34 -23.49 -48.56
C THR A 116 21.20 -24.16 -49.30
N ALA A 117 21.47 -25.28 -49.98
CA ALA A 117 20.42 -26.08 -50.59
C ALA A 117 19.88 -27.11 -49.60
N LEU A 118 18.56 -27.29 -49.58
CA LEU A 118 17.86 -28.39 -48.93
C LEU A 118 17.28 -29.27 -50.03
N VAL A 119 17.79 -30.49 -50.13
CA VAL A 119 17.56 -31.38 -51.28
C VAL A 119 17.24 -32.80 -50.82
N GLU A 120 16.26 -33.41 -51.50
CA GLU A 120 15.91 -34.81 -51.32
C GLU A 120 16.58 -35.68 -52.39
N PHE A 121 17.12 -36.80 -51.94
CA PHE A 121 17.62 -37.85 -52.81
C PHE A 121 16.70 -39.05 -52.73
N MET A 122 16.42 -39.64 -53.88
CA MET A 122 15.45 -40.70 -54.06
C MET A 122 16.13 -41.92 -54.71
N PRO A 123 15.58 -43.13 -54.52
CA PRO A 123 16.07 -44.33 -55.16
C PRO A 123 16.04 -44.18 -56.69
N MET A 124 17.11 -44.60 -57.35
CA MET A 124 17.25 -44.52 -58.81
C MET A 124 17.19 -45.88 -59.47
N GLY A 125 16.40 -46.01 -60.54
CA GLY A 125 16.40 -47.22 -61.38
C GLY A 125 17.63 -47.31 -62.29
N TYR A 126 18.22 -48.50 -62.35
CA TYR A 126 19.38 -48.83 -63.18
C TYR A 126 19.43 -50.32 -63.56
N ILE A 127 19.38 -50.64 -64.86
CA ILE A 127 19.49 -52.01 -65.44
C ILE A 127 18.68 -53.06 -64.63
N GLY A 128 17.39 -52.81 -64.41
CA GLY A 128 16.51 -53.73 -63.69
C GLY A 128 16.68 -53.78 -62.17
N MET A 129 17.61 -52.99 -61.61
CA MET A 129 17.86 -52.82 -60.17
C MET A 129 17.61 -51.37 -59.77
N TYR A 130 17.78 -51.07 -58.48
CA TYR A 130 17.86 -49.69 -57.98
C TYR A 130 19.06 -49.51 -57.06
N GLY A 131 19.46 -48.26 -56.88
CA GLY A 131 20.43 -47.86 -55.87
C GLY A 131 20.17 -46.44 -55.37
N MET A 132 20.85 -46.07 -54.30
CA MET A 132 20.70 -44.77 -53.65
C MET A 132 22.03 -44.00 -53.61
N LEU A 133 21.94 -42.70 -53.32
CA LEU A 133 23.11 -41.88 -53.02
C LEU A 133 23.65 -42.26 -51.64
N ALA A 134 24.94 -42.58 -51.55
CA ALA A 134 25.59 -42.91 -50.29
C ALA A 134 26.23 -41.70 -49.62
N GLU A 135 26.94 -40.88 -50.38
CA GLU A 135 27.64 -39.70 -49.84
C GLU A 135 27.44 -38.49 -50.75
N LEU A 136 27.25 -37.34 -50.11
CA LEU A 136 27.26 -36.03 -50.73
C LEU A 136 28.07 -35.10 -49.82
N GLU A 137 29.06 -34.44 -50.40
CA GLU A 137 29.92 -33.51 -49.67
C GLU A 137 30.02 -32.18 -50.42
N ALA A 138 29.94 -31.07 -49.69
CA ALA A 138 30.32 -29.77 -50.22
C ALA A 138 31.83 -29.75 -50.42
N VAL A 139 32.27 -29.32 -51.60
CA VAL A 139 33.67 -29.26 -52.00
C VAL A 139 34.05 -27.80 -52.15
N THR A 140 34.94 -27.32 -51.29
CA THR A 140 35.34 -25.91 -51.20
C THR A 140 36.80 -25.76 -51.60
N PRO A 141 37.10 -25.68 -52.92
CA PRO A 141 38.45 -25.43 -53.40
C PRO A 141 38.86 -23.98 -53.18
N THR A 142 40.11 -23.78 -52.77
CA THR A 142 40.79 -22.47 -52.88
C THR A 142 41.53 -22.33 -54.21
N GLN A 143 41.89 -23.47 -54.82
CA GLN A 143 42.47 -23.54 -56.15
C GLN A 143 41.88 -24.69 -56.97
N CYS A 144 41.73 -24.46 -58.27
CA CYS A 144 41.42 -25.49 -59.25
C CYS A 144 42.62 -25.69 -60.18
N THR A 145 42.71 -26.87 -60.80
CA THR A 145 43.65 -27.15 -61.88
C THR A 145 43.41 -26.22 -63.08
N GLN A 146 44.34 -26.17 -64.02
CA GLN A 146 44.18 -25.42 -65.28
C GLN A 146 42.94 -25.81 -66.11
N PHE A 147 42.35 -26.98 -65.82
CA PHE A 147 41.14 -27.50 -66.49
C PHE A 147 39.85 -27.20 -65.71
N GLY A 148 39.92 -26.45 -64.60
CA GLY A 148 38.73 -26.01 -63.86
C GLY A 148 38.12 -27.08 -62.96
N VAL A 149 38.92 -28.07 -62.55
CA VAL A 149 38.55 -29.14 -61.59
C VAL A 149 39.25 -28.87 -60.24
N PRO A 150 38.63 -29.16 -59.07
CA PRO A 150 39.25 -28.95 -57.76
C PRO A 150 40.62 -29.63 -57.67
N ASP A 151 41.60 -28.91 -57.13
CA ASP A 151 42.90 -29.49 -56.79
C ASP A 151 42.84 -30.03 -55.36
N GLU A 152 43.11 -31.32 -55.17
CA GLU A 152 42.92 -32.01 -53.89
C GLU A 152 43.76 -31.41 -52.75
N ASP A 153 44.96 -30.89 -53.05
CA ASP A 153 45.85 -30.27 -52.06
C ASP A 153 45.32 -28.91 -51.54
N TYR A 154 44.36 -28.32 -52.27
CA TYR A 154 43.81 -26.99 -52.01
C TYR A 154 42.31 -27.00 -51.76
N THR A 155 41.74 -28.17 -51.44
CA THR A 155 40.29 -28.38 -51.35
C THR A 155 39.89 -28.91 -49.99
N ALA A 156 38.85 -28.30 -49.40
CA ALA A 156 38.19 -28.82 -48.21
C ALA A 156 36.91 -29.56 -48.59
N TYR A 157 36.63 -30.66 -47.88
CA TYR A 157 35.43 -31.49 -48.06
C TYR A 157 34.61 -31.43 -46.78
N THR A 158 33.33 -31.08 -46.90
CA THR A 158 32.41 -31.01 -45.76
C THR A 158 31.20 -31.86 -46.09
N SER A 159 30.98 -32.95 -45.35
CA SER A 159 29.82 -33.81 -45.56
C SER A 159 28.52 -33.03 -45.40
N ALA A 160 27.53 -33.32 -46.26
CA ALA A 160 26.22 -32.70 -46.17
C ALA A 160 25.56 -33.00 -44.82
N ASN A 161 24.86 -32.02 -44.26
CA ASN A 161 24.10 -32.20 -43.03
C ASN A 161 22.84 -33.02 -43.31
N ILE A 162 22.77 -34.22 -42.74
CA ILE A 162 21.67 -35.17 -42.97
C ILE A 162 20.49 -34.83 -42.05
N LEU A 163 19.37 -34.44 -42.67
CA LEU A 163 18.13 -34.06 -41.99
C LEU A 163 17.16 -35.23 -41.84
N SER A 164 17.16 -36.21 -42.76
CA SER A 164 16.38 -37.45 -42.63
C SER A 164 17.03 -38.62 -43.38
N TYR A 165 16.56 -39.83 -43.14
CA TYR A 165 17.04 -41.05 -43.79
C TYR A 165 15.91 -41.81 -44.50
N HIS A 166 16.25 -42.74 -45.39
CA HIS A 166 15.30 -43.72 -45.90
C HIS A 166 15.16 -44.89 -44.92
N LYS A 167 14.10 -44.86 -44.11
CA LYS A 167 13.69 -45.98 -43.26
C LYS A 167 12.24 -46.36 -43.50
N THR A 168 11.91 -47.56 -43.06
CA THR A 168 10.54 -48.03 -43.06
C THR A 168 9.70 -47.30 -42.00
N GLN A 169 8.38 -47.36 -42.11
CA GLN A 169 7.45 -46.82 -41.12
C GLN A 169 7.67 -47.42 -39.71
N ASP A 170 8.26 -48.62 -39.61
CA ASP A 170 8.67 -49.25 -38.34
C ASP A 170 10.15 -48.99 -37.95
N GLY A 171 10.82 -48.04 -38.61
CA GLY A 171 12.17 -47.57 -38.25
C GLY A 171 13.32 -48.49 -38.66
N LYS A 172 13.08 -49.47 -39.53
CA LYS A 172 14.12 -50.36 -40.08
C LYS A 172 14.80 -49.74 -41.30
N VAL A 173 16.03 -50.19 -41.55
CA VAL A 173 16.81 -49.76 -42.73
C VAL A 173 16.12 -50.25 -43.99
N VAL A 174 15.96 -49.34 -44.95
CA VAL A 174 15.58 -49.68 -46.34
C VAL A 174 16.85 -50.02 -47.10
N TYR A 175 16.82 -51.17 -47.76
CA TYR A 175 17.97 -51.73 -48.44
C TYR A 175 17.91 -51.51 -49.95
N ASP A 176 19.08 -51.38 -50.56
CA ASP A 176 19.38 -51.79 -51.92
C ASP A 176 20.35 -52.99 -51.89
N SER A 177 20.88 -53.38 -53.06
CA SER A 177 21.81 -54.51 -53.13
C SER A 177 23.17 -54.26 -52.46
N TYR A 178 23.51 -53.03 -52.10
CA TYR A 178 24.85 -52.65 -51.62
C TYR A 178 24.89 -52.42 -50.11
N ASN A 179 23.77 -52.06 -49.47
CA ASN A 179 23.68 -51.98 -48.01
C ASN A 179 22.97 -53.18 -47.34
N ASP A 180 22.30 -54.08 -48.08
CA ASP A 180 21.71 -55.32 -47.53
C ASP A 180 22.80 -56.31 -47.08
N PRO A 181 22.91 -56.67 -45.78
CA PRO A 181 23.87 -57.65 -45.29
C PRO A 181 23.76 -59.05 -45.94
N ASN A 182 22.61 -59.38 -46.52
CA ASN A 182 22.35 -60.67 -47.15
C ASN A 182 22.61 -60.67 -48.66
N SER A 183 22.90 -59.50 -49.24
CA SER A 183 23.16 -59.37 -50.67
C SER A 183 24.56 -59.87 -51.05
N GLN A 184 24.68 -60.42 -52.26
CA GLN A 184 25.98 -60.78 -52.84
C GLN A 184 26.80 -59.57 -53.31
N TYR A 185 26.18 -58.40 -53.39
CA TYR A 185 26.78 -57.13 -53.84
C TYR A 185 27.05 -56.18 -52.66
N VAL A 186 26.83 -56.63 -51.43
CA VAL A 186 26.99 -55.81 -50.22
C VAL A 186 28.38 -55.21 -50.13
N PHE A 187 28.46 -53.94 -49.74
CA PHE A 187 29.69 -53.26 -49.38
C PHE A 187 29.84 -53.38 -47.86
N ASP A 188 30.47 -54.48 -47.42
CA ASP A 188 30.71 -54.85 -46.02
C ASP A 188 32.17 -54.59 -45.58
N GLY A 189 32.93 -53.87 -46.41
CA GLY A 189 34.36 -53.63 -46.21
C GLY A 189 35.26 -54.82 -46.57
N VAL A 190 34.74 -55.89 -47.18
CA VAL A 190 35.52 -57.10 -47.50
C VAL A 190 35.60 -57.38 -49.01
N GLY A 191 36.81 -57.25 -49.56
CA GLY A 191 37.14 -57.67 -50.94
C GLY A 191 37.32 -56.49 -51.91
N ASP A 192 37.91 -56.76 -53.08
CA ASP A 192 38.29 -55.70 -54.03
C ASP A 192 37.09 -54.97 -54.66
N ASP A 193 35.89 -55.57 -54.62
CA ASP A 193 34.67 -54.99 -55.20
C ASP A 193 34.15 -53.78 -54.38
N CYS A 194 34.54 -53.63 -53.11
CA CYS A 194 34.22 -52.48 -52.26
C CYS A 194 35.44 -51.58 -51.97
N LYS A 195 36.55 -51.80 -52.67
CA LYS A 195 37.78 -51.04 -52.53
C LYS A 195 37.67 -49.71 -53.28
N ARG A 196 37.64 -48.60 -52.54
CA ARG A 196 37.59 -47.24 -53.05
C ARG A 196 39.01 -46.67 -53.17
N PRO A 197 39.45 -46.24 -54.37
CA PRO A 197 40.76 -45.61 -54.55
C PRO A 197 40.90 -44.32 -53.74
N ALA A 198 42.15 -43.91 -53.48
CA ALA A 198 42.43 -42.58 -52.93
C ALA A 198 41.95 -41.47 -53.89
N GLY A 199 41.46 -40.37 -53.31
CA GLY A 199 40.93 -39.21 -54.02
C GLY A 199 39.87 -38.50 -53.18
N PHE A 200 39.46 -37.31 -53.61
CA PHE A 200 38.43 -36.50 -52.92
C PHE A 200 38.75 -36.25 -51.44
N GLY A 201 40.04 -36.05 -51.12
CA GLY A 201 40.50 -35.84 -49.74
C GLY A 201 40.51 -37.08 -48.86
N ARG A 202 40.33 -38.28 -49.45
CA ARG A 202 40.35 -39.56 -48.75
C ARG A 202 41.50 -40.45 -49.24
N GLU A 203 42.06 -41.20 -48.30
CA GLU A 203 42.97 -42.30 -48.61
C GLU A 203 42.21 -43.51 -49.16
N GLU A 204 42.93 -44.44 -49.76
CA GLU A 204 42.36 -45.71 -50.22
C GLU A 204 41.67 -46.45 -49.06
N GLU A 205 40.38 -46.77 -49.20
CA GLU A 205 39.57 -47.37 -48.15
C GLU A 205 38.64 -48.48 -48.66
N TYR A 206 38.22 -49.36 -47.76
CA TYR A 206 37.20 -50.37 -48.04
C TYR A 206 35.85 -49.88 -47.53
N VAL A 207 34.93 -49.61 -48.46
CA VAL A 207 33.61 -49.05 -48.15
C VAL A 207 32.77 -50.07 -47.38
N ASN A 208 32.28 -49.67 -46.21
CA ASN A 208 31.37 -50.46 -45.39
C ASN A 208 30.09 -49.68 -45.09
N ILE A 209 29.05 -49.98 -45.87
CA ILE A 209 27.69 -49.45 -45.72
C ILE A 209 26.68 -50.54 -45.37
N SER A 210 27.15 -51.73 -45.00
CA SER A 210 26.29 -52.85 -44.60
C SER A 210 25.41 -52.45 -43.41
N ASN A 211 24.09 -52.64 -43.56
CA ASN A 211 23.08 -52.26 -42.58
C ASN A 211 23.04 -50.76 -42.21
N GLN A 212 23.58 -49.88 -43.06
CA GLN A 212 23.49 -48.43 -42.88
C GLN A 212 22.34 -47.85 -43.70
N PRO A 213 21.55 -46.91 -43.15
CA PRO A 213 20.51 -46.22 -43.89
C PRO A 213 21.11 -45.15 -44.82
N TYR A 214 20.52 -45.00 -46.01
CA TYR A 214 20.86 -43.90 -46.92
C TYR A 214 20.17 -42.61 -46.49
N ALA A 215 20.83 -41.46 -46.72
CA ALA A 215 20.26 -40.15 -46.47
C ALA A 215 19.11 -39.86 -47.45
N HIS A 216 18.04 -39.25 -46.94
CA HIS A 216 16.87 -38.85 -47.72
C HIS A 216 16.90 -37.33 -47.95
N LEU A 217 16.74 -36.53 -46.90
CA LEU A 217 16.84 -35.07 -46.94
C LEU A 217 18.21 -34.62 -46.43
N MET A 218 18.88 -33.76 -47.19
CA MET A 218 20.20 -33.22 -46.86
C MET A 218 20.25 -31.71 -47.04
N SER A 219 21.15 -31.07 -46.30
CA SER A 219 21.49 -29.66 -46.49
C SER A 219 22.99 -29.47 -46.70
N LEU A 220 23.37 -28.60 -47.64
CA LEU A 220 24.77 -28.32 -47.97
C LEU A 220 24.95 -26.92 -48.56
N ASP A 221 26.17 -26.39 -48.44
CA ASP A 221 26.57 -25.11 -49.03
C ASP A 221 26.61 -25.23 -50.56
N VAL A 222 25.89 -24.34 -51.24
CA VAL A 222 25.83 -24.21 -52.69
C VAL A 222 26.17 -22.80 -53.14
N THR A 223 26.86 -22.04 -52.30
CA THR A 223 27.25 -20.66 -52.56
C THR A 223 28.10 -20.60 -53.84
N PRO A 224 27.74 -19.75 -54.82
CA PRO A 224 28.45 -19.70 -56.09
C PRO A 224 29.93 -19.34 -55.94
N ILE A 225 30.72 -19.72 -56.94
CA ILE A 225 32.15 -19.47 -57.00
C ILE A 225 32.56 -18.85 -58.34
N GLN A 226 33.76 -18.28 -58.38
CA GLN A 226 34.44 -17.81 -59.58
C GLN A 226 35.82 -18.48 -59.64
N ILE A 227 36.11 -19.12 -60.77
CA ILE A 227 37.45 -19.66 -61.05
C ILE A 227 38.19 -18.67 -61.94
N GLU A 228 39.42 -18.34 -61.59
CA GLU A 228 40.26 -17.42 -62.35
C GLU A 228 40.43 -17.88 -63.81
N GLY A 229 39.99 -17.03 -64.75
CA GLY A 229 40.10 -17.29 -66.19
C GLY A 229 39.02 -18.20 -66.78
N PHE A 230 37.99 -18.57 -66.01
CA PHE A 230 36.82 -19.32 -66.48
C PHE A 230 35.58 -18.41 -66.50
N GLY A 231 35.21 -17.94 -67.69
CA GLY A 231 34.09 -17.01 -67.88
C GLY A 231 34.33 -15.62 -67.27
N ASP A 232 33.40 -14.71 -67.54
CA ASP A 232 33.35 -13.41 -66.86
C ASP A 232 32.65 -13.56 -65.50
N THR A 233 33.02 -12.72 -64.53
CA THR A 233 32.37 -12.72 -63.22
C THR A 233 30.93 -12.21 -63.35
N PRO A 234 29.92 -13.03 -62.98
CA PRO A 234 28.53 -12.63 -63.14
C PRO A 234 28.17 -11.49 -62.19
N THR A 235 27.34 -10.58 -62.69
CA THR A 235 26.84 -9.40 -61.99
C THR A 235 25.33 -9.42 -61.79
N THR A 236 24.62 -10.25 -62.55
CA THR A 236 23.16 -10.43 -62.46
C THR A 236 22.80 -11.91 -62.37
N ALA A 237 21.64 -12.24 -61.77
CA ALA A 237 21.21 -13.63 -61.57
C ALA A 237 21.16 -14.46 -62.86
N SER A 238 20.84 -13.85 -64.00
CA SER A 238 20.80 -14.51 -65.32
C SER A 238 22.18 -14.85 -65.90
N GLU A 239 23.25 -14.25 -65.38
CA GLU A 239 24.62 -14.49 -65.83
C GLU A 239 25.27 -15.67 -65.09
N PHE A 240 24.69 -16.11 -63.97
CA PHE A 240 25.19 -17.30 -63.26
C PHE A 240 24.89 -18.55 -64.08
N THR A 241 25.95 -19.29 -64.39
CA THR A 241 25.86 -20.57 -65.11
C THR A 241 26.47 -21.70 -64.28
N VAL A 242 26.48 -22.92 -64.82
CA VAL A 242 27.18 -24.06 -64.22
C VAL A 242 28.66 -23.79 -63.91
N ASP A 243 29.33 -22.88 -64.62
CA ASP A 243 30.73 -22.54 -64.36
C ASP A 243 30.92 -21.84 -63.00
N ASN A 244 29.86 -21.18 -62.51
CA ASN A 244 29.83 -20.55 -61.19
C ASN A 244 29.25 -21.43 -60.10
N ALA A 245 28.70 -22.60 -60.44
CA ALA A 245 28.10 -23.50 -59.46
C ALA A 245 29.15 -24.03 -58.47
N ALA A 246 28.75 -24.20 -57.20
CA ALA A 246 29.59 -24.82 -56.19
C ALA A 246 29.95 -26.26 -56.59
N PHE A 247 31.11 -26.73 -56.13
CA PHE A 247 31.48 -28.13 -56.30
C PHE A 247 30.87 -28.98 -55.20
N VAL A 248 30.50 -30.20 -55.58
CA VAL A 248 30.13 -31.26 -54.65
C VAL A 248 30.86 -32.54 -55.04
N HIS A 249 31.05 -33.40 -54.07
CA HIS A 249 31.49 -34.78 -54.27
C HIS A 249 30.28 -35.70 -54.11
N VAL A 250 30.17 -36.68 -55.01
CA VAL A 250 29.01 -37.59 -55.10
C VAL A 250 29.51 -39.03 -55.14
N PHE A 251 29.03 -39.83 -54.20
CA PHE A 251 29.28 -41.28 -54.18
C PHE A 251 27.97 -42.08 -54.29
N VAL A 252 27.88 -42.93 -55.31
CA VAL A 252 26.73 -43.79 -55.63
C VAL A 252 27.21 -45.24 -55.80
N PRO A 253 26.96 -46.14 -54.81
CA PRO A 253 27.51 -47.49 -54.79
C PRO A 253 27.21 -48.32 -56.04
N VAL A 254 25.96 -48.27 -56.51
CA VAL A 254 25.54 -49.00 -57.72
C VAL A 254 26.34 -48.60 -58.95
N MET A 255 26.65 -47.31 -59.10
CA MET A 255 27.45 -46.80 -60.21
C MET A 255 28.93 -47.12 -60.03
N PHE A 256 29.42 -47.06 -58.79
CA PHE A 256 30.81 -47.33 -58.46
C PHE A 256 31.19 -48.77 -58.81
N SER A 257 30.29 -49.72 -58.53
CA SER A 257 30.47 -51.14 -58.86
C SER A 257 30.61 -51.43 -60.37
N ILE A 258 30.18 -50.50 -61.22
CA ILE A 258 30.19 -50.64 -62.69
C ILE A 258 31.39 -49.91 -63.27
N SER A 259 31.58 -48.66 -62.83
CA SER A 259 32.70 -47.83 -63.21
C SER A 259 33.02 -46.87 -62.07
N THR A 260 34.23 -47.05 -61.52
CA THR A 260 34.73 -46.29 -60.37
C THR A 260 34.60 -44.78 -60.60
N SER A 261 35.02 -44.29 -61.77
CA SER A 261 34.99 -42.87 -62.13
C SER A 261 33.59 -42.27 -62.32
N THR A 262 32.55 -43.10 -62.42
CA THR A 262 31.17 -42.63 -62.59
C THR A 262 30.34 -42.72 -61.30
N GLY A 263 30.75 -43.59 -60.38
CA GLY A 263 30.11 -43.72 -59.08
C GLY A 263 30.80 -42.96 -57.95
N ASP A 264 32.01 -42.46 -58.18
CA ASP A 264 32.77 -41.64 -57.24
C ASP A 264 33.37 -40.46 -58.02
N GLN A 265 32.74 -39.29 -57.96
CA GLN A 265 33.08 -38.17 -58.83
C GLN A 265 32.77 -36.80 -58.23
N TYR A 266 33.48 -35.77 -58.73
CA TYR A 266 33.06 -34.39 -58.58
C TYR A 266 31.86 -34.09 -59.46
N ALA A 267 30.95 -33.27 -58.94
CA ALA A 267 29.87 -32.65 -59.66
C ALA A 267 29.78 -31.15 -59.33
N ARG A 268 29.03 -30.42 -60.15
CA ARG A 268 28.65 -29.03 -59.92
C ARG A 268 27.18 -29.01 -59.53
N ILE A 269 26.83 -28.38 -58.42
CA ILE A 269 25.44 -28.21 -57.99
C ILE A 269 24.88 -26.89 -58.55
N GLU A 270 24.33 -26.98 -59.76
CA GLU A 270 23.78 -25.84 -60.49
C GLU A 270 22.42 -25.46 -59.92
N VAL A 271 22.30 -24.22 -59.45
CA VAL A 271 21.04 -23.59 -59.04
C VAL A 271 20.61 -22.64 -60.15
N ASP A 272 19.36 -22.76 -60.60
CA ASP A 272 18.76 -21.82 -61.55
C ASP A 272 18.35 -20.52 -60.84
N TRP A 273 19.32 -19.60 -60.71
CA TRP A 273 19.15 -18.31 -60.05
C TRP A 273 18.17 -17.37 -60.77
N ASN A 274 17.93 -17.58 -62.06
CA ASN A 274 17.06 -16.73 -62.86
C ASN A 274 15.57 -17.04 -62.64
N ASN A 275 15.23 -18.27 -62.26
CA ASN A 275 13.85 -18.74 -62.12
C ASN A 275 13.47 -19.10 -60.68
N LEU A 276 14.00 -18.37 -59.70
CA LEU A 276 13.67 -18.56 -58.29
C LEU A 276 12.24 -18.11 -57.96
N GLN A 277 11.54 -18.91 -57.15
CA GLN A 277 10.24 -18.55 -56.58
C GLN A 277 10.39 -18.35 -55.07
N LYS A 278 10.27 -17.12 -54.58
CA LYS A 278 10.33 -16.83 -53.13
C LYS A 278 9.19 -17.56 -52.39
N VAL A 279 9.53 -18.18 -51.26
CA VAL A 279 8.56 -18.84 -50.38
C VAL A 279 7.92 -17.77 -49.50
N SER A 280 6.59 -17.62 -49.58
CA SER A 280 5.88 -16.56 -48.86
C SER A 280 5.84 -16.76 -47.34
N ASN A 281 5.64 -18.01 -46.91
CA ASN A 281 5.50 -18.40 -45.50
C ASN A 281 6.48 -19.54 -45.17
N PRO A 282 7.80 -19.27 -45.16
CA PRO A 282 8.82 -20.30 -44.93
C PRO A 282 8.68 -20.95 -43.54
N GLU A 283 8.06 -20.29 -42.57
CA GLU A 283 7.75 -20.81 -41.24
C GLU A 283 6.84 -22.05 -41.24
N ASN A 284 6.03 -22.23 -42.29
CA ASN A 284 5.18 -23.41 -42.46
C ASN A 284 5.89 -24.56 -43.19
N ASN A 285 7.12 -24.36 -43.66
CA ASN A 285 7.88 -25.38 -44.37
C ASN A 285 8.72 -26.20 -43.38
N VAL A 286 8.37 -27.48 -43.22
CA VAL A 286 9.03 -28.38 -42.26
C VAL A 286 10.52 -28.58 -42.55
N GLN A 287 10.94 -28.62 -43.81
CA GLN A 287 12.35 -28.82 -44.17
C GLN A 287 13.18 -27.62 -43.73
N TYR A 288 12.68 -26.41 -43.99
CA TYR A 288 13.32 -25.17 -43.55
C TYR A 288 13.35 -25.05 -42.02
N GLN A 289 12.23 -25.34 -41.34
CA GLN A 289 12.18 -25.29 -39.87
C GLN A 289 13.13 -26.32 -39.24
N LEU A 290 13.22 -27.53 -39.81
CA LEU A 290 14.15 -28.57 -39.34
C LEU A 290 15.59 -28.13 -39.55
N TYR A 291 15.92 -27.58 -40.71
CA TYR A 291 17.23 -26.99 -40.97
C TYR A 291 17.58 -25.93 -39.91
N LEU A 292 16.74 -24.91 -39.72
CA LEU A 292 16.96 -23.87 -38.71
C LEU A 292 17.15 -24.44 -37.31
N ALA A 293 16.27 -25.34 -36.89
CA ALA A 293 16.32 -25.96 -35.57
C ALA A 293 17.64 -26.72 -35.35
N THR A 294 18.14 -27.43 -36.38
CA THR A 294 19.45 -28.11 -36.30
C THR A 294 20.65 -27.15 -36.25
N GLN A 295 20.49 -25.88 -36.64
CA GLN A 295 21.55 -24.88 -36.51
C GLN A 295 21.63 -24.27 -35.10
N VAL A 296 20.63 -24.49 -34.25
CA VAL A 296 20.60 -23.94 -32.88
C VAL A 296 21.60 -24.69 -31.99
N GLN A 297 22.61 -23.98 -31.53
CA GLN A 297 23.57 -24.46 -30.54
C GLN A 297 23.06 -24.20 -29.13
N LYS A 298 23.44 -25.05 -28.16
CA LYS A 298 23.00 -24.92 -26.76
C LYS A 298 23.29 -23.54 -26.16
N GLY A 299 24.45 -22.96 -26.45
CA GLY A 299 24.80 -21.59 -26.05
C GLY A 299 24.52 -21.33 -24.56
N ASN A 300 23.81 -20.22 -24.30
CA ASN A 300 23.38 -19.80 -22.96
C ASN A 300 21.92 -20.19 -22.65
N TYR A 301 21.30 -21.09 -23.41
CA TYR A 301 19.93 -21.52 -23.14
C TYR A 301 19.86 -22.44 -21.92
N THR A 302 18.74 -22.39 -21.20
CA THR A 302 18.43 -23.32 -20.11
C THR A 302 18.39 -24.76 -20.63
N ASP A 303 18.78 -25.71 -19.79
CA ASP A 303 18.83 -27.12 -20.16
C ASP A 303 17.43 -27.63 -20.52
N ALA A 304 16.40 -27.20 -19.78
CA ALA A 304 15.01 -27.57 -20.03
C ALA A 304 14.52 -27.12 -21.42
N SER A 305 14.73 -25.84 -21.77
CA SER A 305 14.25 -25.29 -23.05
C SER A 305 15.00 -25.88 -24.24
N TYR A 306 16.32 -26.06 -24.13
CA TYR A 306 17.12 -26.68 -25.18
C TYR A 306 16.77 -28.16 -25.39
N ASN A 307 16.55 -28.93 -24.31
CA ASN A 307 16.13 -30.33 -24.41
C ASN A 307 14.75 -30.48 -25.07
N ALA A 308 13.83 -29.53 -24.82
CA ALA A 308 12.54 -29.50 -25.51
C ALA A 308 12.71 -29.32 -27.03
N LEU A 309 13.61 -28.44 -27.46
CA LEU A 309 13.97 -28.29 -28.88
C LEU A 309 14.57 -29.58 -29.46
N GLN A 310 15.51 -30.22 -28.76
CA GLN A 310 16.11 -31.49 -29.22
C GLN A 310 15.08 -32.61 -29.35
N THR A 311 14.10 -32.64 -28.45
CA THR A 311 12.98 -33.58 -28.52
C THR A 311 12.12 -33.33 -29.76
N ALA A 312 11.81 -32.07 -30.05
CA ALA A 312 11.06 -31.69 -31.25
C ALA A 312 11.83 -32.03 -32.54
N ILE A 313 13.13 -31.71 -32.60
CA ILE A 313 14.01 -32.08 -33.72
C ILE A 313 14.00 -33.59 -33.95
N THR A 314 14.18 -34.38 -32.87
CA THR A 314 14.21 -35.85 -32.95
C THR A 314 12.89 -36.40 -33.48
N SER A 315 11.77 -35.94 -32.91
CA SER A 315 10.43 -36.37 -33.32
C SER A 315 10.13 -36.06 -34.79
N VAL A 316 10.40 -34.83 -35.24
CA VAL A 316 10.17 -34.45 -36.64
C VAL A 316 11.13 -35.19 -37.58
N LYS A 317 12.41 -35.31 -37.21
CA LYS A 317 13.40 -36.08 -37.97
C LYS A 317 13.00 -37.54 -38.13
N GLU A 318 12.49 -38.18 -37.09
CA GLU A 318 11.99 -39.56 -37.15
C GLU A 318 10.80 -39.68 -38.09
N ARG A 319 9.82 -38.76 -38.01
CA ARG A 319 8.65 -38.77 -38.90
C ARG A 319 9.03 -38.62 -40.38
N LEU A 320 9.97 -37.73 -40.69
CA LEU A 320 10.50 -37.53 -42.05
C LEU A 320 11.44 -38.66 -42.51
N THR A 321 11.88 -39.51 -41.59
CA THR A 321 12.78 -40.64 -41.87
C THR A 321 12.00 -41.93 -42.14
N ASN A 322 10.93 -42.18 -41.38
CA ASN A 322 10.18 -43.43 -41.38
C ASN A 322 9.02 -43.39 -42.38
N ILE A 323 9.34 -43.40 -43.68
CA ILE A 323 8.36 -43.12 -44.76
C ILE A 323 8.11 -44.32 -45.70
N TRP A 324 8.92 -45.38 -45.65
CA TRP A 324 8.77 -46.52 -46.56
C TRP A 324 7.90 -47.65 -45.98
N PRO A 325 7.08 -48.34 -46.78
CA PRO A 325 6.25 -49.44 -46.28
C PRO A 325 7.03 -50.73 -46.02
N SER A 326 8.21 -50.92 -46.61
CA SER A 326 9.00 -52.15 -46.45
C SER A 326 10.51 -51.93 -46.65
N GLN A 327 11.34 -52.87 -46.21
CA GLN A 327 12.80 -52.78 -46.29
C GLN A 327 13.35 -52.93 -47.73
N THR A 328 12.51 -53.25 -48.70
CA THR A 328 12.89 -53.38 -50.11
C THR A 328 11.92 -52.59 -50.98
N ILE A 329 12.42 -51.95 -52.03
CA ILE A 329 11.61 -51.13 -52.90
C ILE A 329 11.21 -51.92 -54.14
N GLU A 330 9.92 -51.90 -54.46
CA GLU A 330 9.42 -52.53 -55.67
C GLU A 330 9.93 -51.78 -56.91
N VAL A 331 10.27 -52.53 -57.96
CA VAL A 331 10.70 -51.95 -59.24
C VAL A 331 9.66 -52.26 -60.30
N SER A 332 9.23 -51.24 -61.03
CA SER A 332 8.29 -51.35 -62.15
C SER A 332 9.03 -51.20 -63.49
N GLY A 333 8.56 -51.89 -64.54
CA GLY A 333 9.18 -51.87 -65.87
C GLY A 333 10.15 -53.04 -66.11
N SER A 334 10.95 -52.98 -67.18
CA SER A 334 11.89 -54.04 -67.54
C SER A 334 13.20 -53.49 -68.13
N GLY A 335 14.29 -54.24 -67.92
CA GLY A 335 15.62 -53.88 -68.43
C GLY A 335 16.08 -52.49 -67.97
N ILE A 336 16.64 -51.70 -68.89
CA ILE A 336 17.20 -50.37 -68.59
C ILE A 336 16.14 -49.31 -68.23
N GLN A 337 14.85 -49.59 -68.47
CA GLN A 337 13.74 -48.66 -68.20
C GLN A 337 13.10 -48.89 -66.82
N ALA A 338 13.56 -49.90 -66.07
CA ALA A 338 12.99 -50.24 -64.78
C ALA A 338 13.22 -49.11 -63.75
N GLN A 339 12.16 -48.67 -63.04
CA GLN A 339 12.20 -47.60 -62.05
C GLN A 339 11.60 -48.04 -60.69
N PRO A 340 12.14 -47.54 -59.57
CA PRO A 340 11.56 -47.75 -58.23
C PRO A 340 10.14 -47.19 -58.15
N VAL A 341 9.26 -47.92 -57.48
CA VAL A 341 7.90 -47.49 -57.16
C VAL A 341 7.95 -46.66 -55.89
N LEU A 342 7.52 -45.39 -55.98
CA LEU A 342 7.53 -44.42 -54.89
C LEU A 342 6.22 -44.51 -54.10
N ASN A 343 6.09 -45.53 -53.25
CA ASN A 343 4.91 -45.75 -52.40
C ASN A 343 5.14 -45.30 -50.95
N MET A 344 5.78 -44.14 -50.80
CA MET A 344 6.14 -43.55 -49.51
C MET A 344 4.94 -42.90 -48.81
N ASP A 345 4.92 -42.98 -47.49
CA ASP A 345 3.99 -42.31 -46.59
C ASP A 345 4.54 -40.93 -46.19
N GLU A 346 4.63 -40.04 -47.18
CA GLU A 346 5.08 -38.67 -46.98
C GLU A 346 4.02 -37.84 -46.23
N PRO A 347 4.43 -36.96 -45.31
CA PRO A 347 3.48 -36.06 -44.66
C PRO A 347 2.76 -35.19 -45.69
N ASP A 348 1.43 -35.10 -45.59
CA ASP A 348 0.64 -34.18 -46.39
C ASP A 348 0.88 -32.71 -45.97
N ALA A 349 0.30 -31.75 -46.71
CA ALA A 349 0.54 -30.33 -46.45
C ALA A 349 0.12 -29.88 -45.04
N ASP A 350 -0.94 -30.46 -44.47
CA ASP A 350 -1.43 -30.12 -43.14
C ASP A 350 -0.50 -30.71 -42.06
N GLU A 351 -0.06 -31.96 -42.23
CA GLU A 351 0.92 -32.59 -41.36
C GLU A 351 2.28 -31.87 -41.41
N GLN A 352 2.76 -31.49 -42.61
CA GLN A 352 3.99 -30.71 -42.76
C GLN A 352 3.91 -29.39 -41.99
N ALA A 353 2.78 -28.67 -42.09
CA ALA A 353 2.58 -27.43 -41.34
C ALA A 353 2.57 -27.66 -39.81
N GLN A 354 2.03 -28.77 -39.33
CA GLN A 354 2.06 -29.13 -37.91
C GLN A 354 3.47 -29.45 -37.42
N LEU A 355 4.24 -30.23 -38.18
CA LEU A 355 5.64 -30.55 -37.85
C LEU A 355 6.51 -29.28 -37.87
N ALA A 356 6.29 -28.38 -38.83
CA ALA A 356 6.94 -27.08 -38.89
C ALA A 356 6.61 -26.22 -37.65
N SER A 357 5.33 -26.15 -37.28
CA SER A 357 4.86 -25.42 -36.10
C SER A 357 5.42 -25.99 -34.78
N GLN A 358 5.56 -27.32 -34.68
CA GLN A 358 6.20 -27.97 -33.52
C GLN A 358 7.63 -27.48 -33.32
N LEU A 359 8.42 -27.38 -34.39
CA LEU A 359 9.80 -26.89 -34.34
C LEU A 359 9.84 -25.38 -34.06
N ALA A 360 9.01 -24.60 -34.74
CA ALA A 360 8.92 -23.15 -34.52
C ALA A 360 8.57 -22.82 -33.07
N THR A 361 7.61 -23.54 -32.49
CA THR A 361 7.22 -23.40 -31.07
C THR A 361 8.38 -23.72 -30.15
N ALA A 362 9.11 -24.81 -30.40
CA ALA A 362 10.24 -25.20 -29.56
C ALA A 362 11.41 -24.19 -29.66
N MET A 363 11.67 -23.63 -30.84
CA MET A 363 12.67 -22.56 -31.01
C MET A 363 12.24 -21.25 -30.32
N ASN A 364 10.96 -20.87 -30.40
CA ASN A 364 10.44 -19.66 -29.74
C ASN A 364 10.40 -19.77 -28.21
N ASN A 365 10.31 -20.98 -27.67
CA ASN A 365 10.31 -21.26 -26.23
C ASN A 365 11.71 -21.45 -25.64
N LEU A 366 12.76 -21.22 -26.42
CA LEU A 366 14.13 -21.19 -25.89
C LEU A 366 14.25 -20.05 -24.88
N GLU A 367 14.84 -20.36 -23.73
CA GLU A 367 15.00 -19.41 -22.64
C GLU A 367 16.46 -19.29 -22.25
N GLU A 368 16.97 -18.06 -22.15
CA GLU A 368 18.36 -17.81 -21.76
C GLU A 368 18.53 -17.82 -20.24
N LYS A 369 19.66 -18.39 -19.79
CA LYS A 369 20.12 -18.32 -18.41
C LYS A 369 20.39 -16.86 -18.05
N GLY A 370 19.81 -16.40 -16.94
CA GLY A 370 19.87 -14.99 -16.56
C GLY A 370 21.13 -14.61 -15.78
N ASP A 371 21.48 -13.32 -15.85
CA ASP A 371 22.54 -12.73 -15.02
C ASP A 371 22.06 -12.58 -13.57
N LYS A 372 22.87 -13.07 -12.62
CA LYS A 372 22.57 -13.07 -11.18
C LYS A 372 23.14 -11.87 -10.43
N THR A 373 23.78 -10.92 -11.10
CA THR A 373 24.43 -9.78 -10.45
C THR A 373 23.47 -8.98 -9.56
N SER A 374 22.28 -8.65 -10.06
CA SER A 374 21.26 -7.93 -9.29
C SER A 374 20.72 -8.75 -8.13
N LEU A 375 20.44 -10.04 -8.36
CA LEU A 375 19.97 -10.97 -7.32
C LEU A 375 20.98 -11.11 -6.18
N ASN A 376 22.27 -11.29 -6.50
CA ASN A 376 23.34 -11.39 -5.50
C ASN A 376 23.46 -10.13 -4.64
N SER A 377 23.34 -8.96 -5.28
CA SER A 377 23.40 -7.67 -4.59
C SER A 377 22.22 -7.52 -3.62
N LEU A 378 21.01 -7.85 -4.08
CA LEU A 378 19.81 -7.76 -3.27
C LEU A 378 19.81 -8.77 -2.10
N ILE A 379 20.27 -10.00 -2.33
CA ILE A 379 20.46 -10.99 -1.26
C ILE A 379 21.44 -10.46 -0.20
N THR A 380 22.54 -9.82 -0.62
CA THR A 380 23.52 -9.25 0.31
C THR A 380 22.92 -8.13 1.17
N GLU A 381 22.05 -7.29 0.60
CA GLU A 381 21.33 -6.26 1.35
C GLU A 381 20.29 -6.87 2.29
N ALA A 382 19.53 -7.86 1.81
CA ALA A 382 18.57 -8.61 2.60
C ALA A 382 19.21 -9.27 3.83
N GLU A 383 20.40 -9.86 3.68
CA GLU A 383 21.13 -10.50 4.78
C GLU A 383 21.62 -9.55 5.87
N GLN A 384 21.58 -8.23 5.65
CA GLN A 384 21.93 -7.22 6.66
C GLN A 384 20.75 -6.84 7.57
N LYS A 385 19.52 -7.24 7.22
CA LYS A 385 18.33 -6.96 8.03
C LYS A 385 18.38 -7.78 9.32
N VAL A 386 17.90 -7.21 10.43
CA VAL A 386 17.95 -7.83 11.76
C VAL A 386 16.54 -8.17 12.24
N GLU A 387 16.27 -9.44 12.52
CA GLU A 387 14.94 -9.94 12.91
C GLU A 387 14.30 -9.20 14.07
N THR A 388 15.10 -8.79 15.07
CA THR A 388 14.61 -8.12 16.27
C THR A 388 14.08 -6.71 16.02
N ASP A 389 14.37 -6.12 14.87
CA ASP A 389 13.93 -4.77 14.51
C ASP A 389 12.52 -4.76 13.90
N TYR A 390 12.03 -5.93 13.45
CA TYR A 390 10.79 -6.06 12.68
C TYR A 390 9.73 -6.93 13.37
N THR A 391 8.46 -6.70 13.06
CA THR A 391 7.34 -7.53 13.54
C THR A 391 7.47 -8.97 13.03
N THR A 392 6.96 -9.93 13.79
CA THR A 392 7.12 -11.36 13.49
C THR A 392 6.49 -11.73 12.13
N ALA A 393 5.33 -11.15 11.82
CA ALA A 393 4.61 -11.40 10.57
C ALA A 393 5.36 -10.87 9.34
N SER A 394 5.84 -9.61 9.39
CA SER A 394 6.56 -9.02 8.26
C SER A 394 7.92 -9.71 8.03
N TRP A 395 8.61 -10.08 9.12
CA TRP A 395 9.86 -10.83 9.05
C TRP A 395 9.68 -12.22 8.43
N ALA A 396 8.63 -12.96 8.81
CA ALA A 396 8.37 -14.29 8.28
C ALA A 396 8.19 -14.28 6.74
N THR A 397 7.43 -13.32 6.20
CA THR A 397 7.26 -13.15 4.75
C THR A 397 8.57 -12.80 4.06
N PHE A 398 9.36 -11.88 4.64
CA PHE A 398 10.69 -11.53 4.13
C PHE A 398 11.64 -12.74 4.09
N GLN A 399 11.69 -13.53 5.16
CA GLN A 399 12.56 -14.71 5.27
C GLN A 399 12.20 -15.79 4.25
N GLU A 400 10.91 -16.00 3.96
CA GLU A 400 10.44 -16.90 2.92
C GLU A 400 10.98 -16.47 1.55
N LYS A 401 10.84 -15.19 1.19
CA LYS A 401 11.30 -14.66 -0.10
C LYS A 401 12.82 -14.64 -0.21
N LEU A 402 13.55 -14.37 0.87
CA LEU A 402 15.02 -14.50 0.90
C LEU A 402 15.45 -15.95 0.67
N THR A 403 14.73 -16.92 1.21
CA THR A 403 15.02 -18.35 1.00
C THR A 403 14.82 -18.72 -0.48
N ALA A 404 13.68 -18.35 -1.07
CA ALA A 404 13.42 -18.57 -2.49
C ALA A 404 14.47 -17.89 -3.41
N ALA A 405 14.87 -16.67 -3.08
CA ALA A 405 15.93 -15.95 -3.79
C ALA A 405 17.27 -16.71 -3.73
N LYS A 406 17.64 -17.28 -2.58
CA LYS A 406 18.86 -18.10 -2.42
C LYS A 406 18.80 -19.43 -3.17
N GLU A 407 17.62 -20.04 -3.30
CA GLU A 407 17.45 -21.24 -4.12
C GLU A 407 17.75 -20.94 -5.59
N VAL A 408 17.18 -19.86 -6.14
CA VAL A 408 17.47 -19.42 -7.53
C VAL A 408 18.92 -18.97 -7.70
N GLN A 409 19.50 -18.30 -6.71
CA GLN A 409 20.92 -17.94 -6.69
C GLN A 409 21.81 -19.18 -6.89
N ASN A 410 21.46 -20.31 -6.26
CA ASN A 410 22.24 -21.55 -6.35
C ASN A 410 21.94 -22.39 -7.60
N ASN A 411 20.84 -22.14 -8.30
CA ASN A 411 20.49 -22.85 -9.53
C ASN A 411 21.29 -22.34 -10.74
N SER A 412 22.34 -23.06 -11.17
CA SER A 412 23.16 -22.66 -12.34
C SER A 412 22.41 -22.60 -13.67
N ASP A 413 21.20 -23.16 -13.74
CA ASP A 413 20.34 -23.16 -14.92
C ASP A 413 19.18 -22.15 -14.82
N ALA A 414 19.18 -21.31 -13.79
CA ALA A 414 18.11 -20.33 -13.57
C ALA A 414 17.94 -19.40 -14.77
N SER A 415 16.69 -19.26 -15.20
CA SER A 415 16.35 -18.44 -16.34
C SER A 415 16.30 -16.95 -16.00
N THR A 416 16.32 -16.12 -17.04
CA THR A 416 16.13 -14.66 -16.89
C THR A 416 14.80 -14.33 -16.21
N SER A 417 13.73 -15.06 -16.52
CA SER A 417 12.40 -14.81 -15.94
C SER A 417 12.34 -15.22 -14.46
N GLU A 418 12.91 -16.38 -14.10
CA GLU A 418 13.01 -16.85 -12.72
C GLU A 418 13.80 -15.87 -11.84
N ILE A 419 14.96 -15.42 -12.32
CA ILE A 419 15.80 -14.44 -11.60
C ILE A 419 15.04 -13.12 -11.41
N THR A 420 14.39 -12.62 -12.46
CA THR A 420 13.63 -11.36 -12.38
C THR A 420 12.48 -11.47 -11.38
N ALA A 421 11.77 -12.60 -11.37
CA ALA A 421 10.68 -12.84 -10.44
C ALA A 421 11.16 -12.82 -8.98
N VAL A 422 12.22 -13.55 -8.65
CA VAL A 422 12.72 -13.58 -7.26
C VAL A 422 13.37 -12.26 -6.81
N VAL A 423 13.96 -11.49 -7.72
CA VAL A 423 14.45 -10.14 -7.43
C VAL A 423 13.28 -9.24 -7.02
N ASN A 424 12.20 -9.22 -7.81
CA ASN A 424 11.03 -8.40 -7.51
C ASN A 424 10.33 -8.84 -6.22
N ASP A 425 10.18 -10.16 -6.02
CA ASP A 425 9.57 -10.73 -4.83
C ASP A 425 10.36 -10.39 -3.56
N LEU A 426 11.69 -10.54 -3.59
CA LEU A 426 12.55 -10.21 -2.45
C LEU A 426 12.53 -8.71 -2.16
N GLN A 427 12.63 -7.86 -3.20
CA GLN A 427 12.57 -6.41 -3.02
C GLN A 427 11.23 -5.99 -2.39
N THR A 428 10.12 -6.52 -2.91
CA THR A 428 8.78 -6.24 -2.37
C THR A 428 8.68 -6.65 -0.90
N ALA A 429 9.24 -7.80 -0.54
CA ALA A 429 9.21 -8.28 0.84
C ALA A 429 10.13 -7.45 1.76
N MET A 430 11.27 -6.96 1.27
CA MET A 430 12.12 -6.01 1.99
C MET A 430 11.40 -4.68 2.23
N ASP A 431 10.70 -4.15 1.23
CA ASP A 431 9.95 -2.89 1.33
C ASP A 431 8.73 -3.02 2.25
N ALA A 432 8.19 -4.23 2.40
CA ALA A 432 7.04 -4.55 3.26
C ALA A 432 7.42 -4.85 4.72
N LEU A 433 8.71 -4.80 5.09
CA LEU A 433 9.15 -4.97 6.47
C LEU A 433 8.56 -3.86 7.36
N VAL A 434 8.02 -4.26 8.52
CA VAL A 434 7.40 -3.34 9.49
C VAL A 434 8.26 -3.30 10.75
N ASN A 435 8.82 -2.13 11.07
CA ASN A 435 9.58 -1.94 12.30
C ASN A 435 8.70 -2.18 13.54
N ARG A 436 9.29 -2.74 14.61
CA ARG A 436 8.63 -2.87 15.91
C ARG A 436 8.34 -1.50 16.54
N ALA A 437 7.34 -1.44 17.40
CA ALA A 437 7.05 -0.24 18.20
C ALA A 437 8.20 0.08 19.16
N ASN A 438 8.42 1.37 19.45
CA ASN A 438 9.45 1.81 20.39
C ASN A 438 8.94 1.62 21.83
N THR A 439 9.67 0.85 22.64
CA THR A 439 9.30 0.51 24.01
C THR A 439 10.11 1.25 25.09
N ASP A 440 11.03 2.14 24.72
CA ASP A 440 12.02 2.75 25.62
C ASP A 440 11.35 3.52 26.77
N ASN A 441 10.40 4.41 26.45
CA ASN A 441 9.70 5.22 27.44
C ASN A 441 8.87 4.37 28.41
N LEU A 442 8.17 3.36 27.89
CA LEU A 442 7.37 2.45 28.71
C LEU A 442 8.28 1.60 29.62
N SER A 443 9.39 1.10 29.10
CA SER A 443 10.39 0.34 29.86
C SER A 443 10.99 1.18 31.00
N ALA A 444 11.30 2.46 30.74
CA ALA A 444 11.80 3.38 31.77
C ALA A 444 10.76 3.66 32.87
N LEU A 445 9.48 3.84 32.49
CA LEU A 445 8.41 4.05 33.46
C LEU A 445 8.13 2.79 34.30
N ILE A 446 8.15 1.61 33.68
CA ILE A 446 8.07 0.32 34.39
C ILE A 446 9.19 0.21 35.43
N ALA A 447 10.43 0.55 35.05
CA ALA A 447 11.56 0.51 35.99
C ALA A 447 11.36 1.48 37.18
N THR A 448 10.84 2.67 36.90
CA THR A 448 10.51 3.68 37.93
C THR A 448 9.41 3.19 38.86
N ALA A 449 8.33 2.64 38.32
CA ALA A 449 7.21 2.11 39.08
C ALA A 449 7.62 0.94 39.97
N LYS A 450 8.45 0.02 39.46
CA LYS A 450 8.97 -1.13 40.22
C LYS A 450 9.94 -0.74 41.34
N ALA A 451 10.53 0.45 41.28
CA ALA A 451 11.42 0.95 42.33
C ALA A 451 10.66 1.55 43.53
N LYS A 452 9.36 1.82 43.41
CA LYS A 452 8.53 2.31 44.53
C LYS A 452 8.36 1.23 45.60
N GLN A 453 8.36 1.67 46.86
CA GLN A 453 8.05 0.83 48.02
C GLN A 453 6.61 1.10 48.49
N ASN A 454 5.98 0.10 49.10
CA ASN A 454 4.63 0.25 49.65
C ASN A 454 4.69 0.97 51.01
N ASP A 455 4.90 2.28 50.98
CA ASP A 455 5.16 3.14 52.14
C ASP A 455 3.86 3.70 52.76
N GLY A 456 2.91 2.82 53.08
CA GLY A 456 1.63 3.21 53.68
C GLY A 456 0.56 3.61 52.67
N TYR A 457 0.67 3.17 51.42
CA TYR A 457 -0.40 3.30 50.43
C TYR A 457 -1.57 2.34 50.73
N THR A 458 -2.77 2.73 50.33
CA THR A 458 -3.96 1.86 50.42
C THR A 458 -3.78 0.62 49.57
N THR A 459 -4.34 -0.50 50.04
CA THR A 459 -4.26 -1.79 49.34
C THR A 459 -4.77 -1.71 47.90
N ASP A 460 -5.85 -0.97 47.67
CA ASP A 460 -6.49 -0.86 46.36
C ASP A 460 -5.63 -0.07 45.35
N SER A 461 -5.09 1.09 45.75
CA SER A 461 -4.24 1.90 44.88
C SER A 461 -2.92 1.20 44.55
N TRP A 462 -2.34 0.48 45.52
CA TRP A 462 -1.13 -0.31 45.30
C TRP A 462 -1.37 -1.49 44.35
N ASN A 463 -2.47 -2.23 44.50
CA ASN A 463 -2.82 -3.34 43.60
C ASN A 463 -3.09 -2.86 42.17
N ALA A 464 -3.70 -1.68 42.01
CA ALA A 464 -3.90 -1.06 40.71
C ALA A 464 -2.55 -0.77 40.01
N LEU A 465 -1.56 -0.24 40.73
CA LEU A 465 -0.20 -0.04 40.21
C LEU A 465 0.45 -1.36 39.77
N GLN A 466 0.39 -2.41 40.60
CA GLN A 466 1.02 -3.69 40.25
C GLN A 466 0.37 -4.35 39.04
N THR A 467 -0.95 -4.19 38.89
CA THR A 467 -1.69 -4.63 37.70
C THR A 467 -1.21 -3.87 36.46
N ALA A 468 -1.12 -2.53 36.54
CA ALA A 468 -0.64 -1.70 35.44
C ALA A 468 0.81 -2.04 35.03
N ILE A 469 1.70 -2.31 36.00
CA ILE A 469 3.08 -2.78 35.73
C ILE A 469 3.06 -4.09 34.95
N THR A 470 2.28 -5.07 35.42
CA THR A 470 2.20 -6.40 34.79
C THR A 470 1.69 -6.32 33.35
N GLU A 471 0.65 -5.52 33.12
CA GLU A 471 0.11 -5.29 31.78
C GLU A 471 1.10 -4.56 30.86
N ALA A 472 1.83 -3.57 31.39
CA ALA A 472 2.85 -2.85 30.63
C ALA A 472 4.02 -3.77 30.25
N GLU A 473 4.50 -4.61 31.17
CA GLU A 473 5.56 -5.60 30.90
C GLU A 473 5.15 -6.60 29.81
N ALA A 474 3.88 -7.04 29.81
CA ALA A 474 3.36 -7.96 28.79
C ALA A 474 3.38 -7.34 27.38
N VAL A 475 3.05 -6.05 27.25
CA VAL A 475 3.09 -5.33 25.96
C VAL A 475 4.52 -5.08 25.50
N VAL A 476 5.45 -4.73 26.39
CA VAL A 476 6.88 -4.57 26.05
C VAL A 476 7.52 -5.89 25.57
N ALA A 477 7.11 -7.02 26.15
CA ALA A 477 7.60 -8.34 25.75
C ALA A 477 7.03 -8.85 24.42
N ASN A 478 5.95 -8.23 23.91
CA ASN A 478 5.30 -8.64 22.68
C ASN A 478 5.95 -7.94 21.46
N PRO A 479 6.64 -8.67 20.56
CA PRO A 479 7.29 -8.09 19.39
C PRO A 479 6.31 -7.48 18.37
N ASP A 480 5.01 -7.79 18.47
CA ASP A 480 3.97 -7.34 17.54
C ASP A 480 3.05 -6.27 18.14
N SER A 481 3.37 -5.74 19.32
CA SER A 481 2.61 -4.65 19.92
C SER A 481 2.71 -3.39 19.07
N SER A 482 1.57 -2.71 18.92
CA SER A 482 1.47 -1.46 18.19
C SER A 482 1.95 -0.28 19.02
N GLN A 483 2.38 0.80 18.35
CA GLN A 483 2.79 2.03 19.02
C GLN A 483 1.66 2.62 19.89
N SER A 484 0.41 2.50 19.46
CA SER A 484 -0.75 2.95 20.23
C SER A 484 -0.99 2.12 21.50
N GLU A 485 -0.73 0.80 21.47
CA GLU A 485 -0.83 -0.04 22.67
C GLU A 485 0.27 0.32 23.67
N ILE A 486 1.50 0.58 23.19
CA ILE A 486 2.60 1.05 24.03
C ILE A 486 2.23 2.39 24.70
N GLU A 487 1.73 3.36 23.94
CA GLU A 487 1.31 4.66 24.46
C GLU A 487 0.12 4.55 25.43
N SER A 488 -0.83 3.66 25.15
CA SER A 488 -1.94 3.38 26.06
C SER A 488 -1.46 2.82 27.40
N LYS A 489 -0.53 1.85 27.39
CA LYS A 489 0.04 1.30 28.62
C LYS A 489 0.96 2.26 29.35
N LEU A 490 1.66 3.14 28.63
CA LEU A 490 2.43 4.24 29.22
C LEU A 490 1.51 5.16 30.04
N ASN A 491 0.42 5.64 29.44
CA ASN A 491 -0.54 6.51 30.13
C ASN A 491 -1.26 5.78 31.28
N ALA A 492 -1.62 4.51 31.10
CA ALA A 492 -2.26 3.73 32.15
C ALA A 492 -1.33 3.54 33.37
N LEU A 493 -0.04 3.26 33.13
CA LEU A 493 0.95 3.14 34.19
C LEU A 493 1.22 4.48 34.88
N GLN A 494 1.29 5.57 34.12
CA GLN A 494 1.43 6.92 34.68
C GLN A 494 0.24 7.28 35.57
N ASN A 495 -0.99 7.07 35.10
CA ASN A 495 -2.20 7.31 35.89
C ASN A 495 -2.25 6.46 37.16
N ALA A 496 -1.78 5.21 37.11
CA ALA A 496 -1.73 4.34 38.28
C ALA A 496 -0.69 4.83 39.31
N LEU A 497 0.41 5.45 38.86
CA LEU A 497 1.37 6.10 39.74
C LEU A 497 0.78 7.35 40.40
N ASP A 498 0.07 8.18 39.62
CA ASP A 498 -0.54 9.43 40.10
C ASP A 498 -1.75 9.18 41.03
N ALA A 499 -2.42 8.03 40.89
CA ALA A 499 -3.56 7.61 41.69
C ALA A 499 -3.20 6.85 42.99
N LEU A 500 -1.92 6.84 43.39
CA LEU A 500 -1.50 6.27 44.67
C LEU A 500 -2.06 7.10 45.84
N ILE A 501 -2.71 6.43 46.80
CA ILE A 501 -3.38 7.08 47.95
C ILE A 501 -2.74 6.57 49.24
N VAL A 502 -2.29 7.47 50.11
CA VAL A 502 -1.77 7.14 51.45
C VAL A 502 -2.93 6.84 52.40
N ASP A 503 -2.83 5.77 53.17
CA ASP A 503 -3.82 5.36 54.17
C ASP A 503 -3.74 6.25 55.42
N SER A 504 -4.67 7.20 55.56
CA SER A 504 -4.68 8.23 56.62
C SER A 504 -5.40 7.82 57.92
N GLY A 505 -5.59 6.52 58.16
CA GLY A 505 -6.51 5.99 59.20
C GLY A 505 -6.19 6.23 60.69
N ASN A 506 -5.19 7.05 61.07
CA ASN A 506 -4.94 7.39 62.50
C ASN A 506 -3.98 8.58 62.68
N LEU A 507 -4.40 9.80 62.35
CA LEU A 507 -3.61 11.02 62.62
C LEU A 507 -3.71 11.40 64.11
N ASP A 508 -2.58 11.44 64.82
CA ASP A 508 -2.49 11.94 66.20
C ASP A 508 -2.10 13.42 66.19
N LYS A 509 -2.99 14.30 66.67
CA LYS A 509 -2.74 15.75 66.71
C LYS A 509 -1.45 16.14 67.43
N ASN A 510 -0.97 15.32 68.36
CA ASN A 510 0.23 15.62 69.16
C ASN A 510 1.53 15.10 68.50
N ASN A 511 1.42 14.31 67.43
CA ASN A 511 2.57 13.68 66.78
C ASN A 511 2.34 13.58 65.26
N LEU A 512 1.99 14.71 64.65
CA LEU A 512 1.87 14.80 63.20
C LEU A 512 3.27 14.83 62.57
N PRO A 513 3.54 14.05 61.52
CA PRO A 513 4.76 14.21 60.73
C PRO A 513 4.77 15.58 60.01
N ASP A 514 5.95 16.01 59.58
CA ASP A 514 6.08 17.22 58.76
C ASP A 514 5.24 17.07 57.48
N GLY A 515 4.41 18.09 57.18
CA GLY A 515 3.44 18.03 56.09
C GLY A 515 2.31 19.04 56.22
N THR A 516 1.40 18.99 55.24
CA THR A 516 0.22 19.87 55.16
C THR A 516 -1.04 19.09 55.51
N TYR A 517 -1.90 19.72 56.29
CA TYR A 517 -3.15 19.16 56.79
C TYR A 517 -4.28 20.17 56.62
N SER A 518 -5.50 19.65 56.44
CA SER A 518 -6.73 20.44 56.48
C SER A 518 -7.46 20.16 57.79
N ILE A 519 -7.92 21.22 58.45
CA ILE A 519 -8.72 21.15 59.68
C ILE A 519 -9.86 22.17 59.63
N TYR A 520 -11.06 21.75 59.99
CA TYR A 520 -12.21 22.64 60.07
C TYR A 520 -12.12 23.55 61.31
N GLY A 521 -12.40 24.84 61.15
CA GLY A 521 -12.32 25.83 62.22
C GLY A 521 -13.41 26.89 62.18
N GLU A 522 -13.89 27.31 63.35
CA GLU A 522 -14.94 28.33 63.50
C GLU A 522 -14.53 29.42 64.49
N MET A 523 -14.87 30.68 64.21
CA MET A 523 -14.65 31.79 65.15
C MET A 523 -15.86 31.92 66.08
N ILE A 524 -15.63 31.82 67.38
CA ILE A 524 -16.68 31.92 68.40
C ILE A 524 -16.37 33.00 69.43
N LYS A 525 -17.42 33.53 70.04
CA LYS A 525 -17.30 34.52 71.12
C LYS A 525 -16.73 33.87 72.38
N MET A 526 -16.27 34.71 73.30
CA MET A 526 -15.75 34.29 74.61
C MET A 526 -16.75 33.51 75.49
N ASN A 527 -18.05 33.53 75.16
CA ASN A 527 -19.08 32.71 75.80
C ASN A 527 -19.06 31.22 75.37
N ARG A 528 -18.23 30.86 74.38
CA ARG A 528 -18.07 29.51 73.80
C ARG A 528 -19.35 28.89 73.19
N GLN A 529 -20.36 29.70 72.91
CA GLN A 529 -21.66 29.23 72.41
C GLN A 529 -22.06 29.89 71.10
N GLU A 530 -21.84 31.19 70.96
CA GLU A 530 -22.25 31.96 69.80
C GLU A 530 -21.07 32.18 68.84
N HIS A 531 -21.33 32.15 67.54
CA HIS A 531 -20.34 32.56 66.55
C HIS A 531 -19.94 34.02 66.74
N SER A 532 -18.66 34.30 66.54
CA SER A 532 -18.15 35.65 66.40
C SER A 532 -18.68 36.25 65.10
N MET A 533 -18.83 37.58 65.06
CA MET A 533 -19.13 38.26 63.79
C MET A 533 -17.99 38.10 62.79
N SER A 534 -16.77 37.78 63.25
CA SER A 534 -15.63 37.43 62.38
C SER A 534 -15.69 36.01 61.82
N ASN A 535 -16.67 35.18 62.19
CA ASN A 535 -16.77 33.80 61.68
C ASN A 535 -17.07 33.74 60.18
N ASP A 536 -17.88 34.68 59.70
CA ASP A 536 -18.24 34.75 58.29
C ASP A 536 -17.10 35.35 57.45
N ALA A 537 -16.05 35.84 58.11
CA ALA A 537 -14.87 36.43 57.47
C ALA A 537 -13.82 35.38 57.10
N ILE A 538 -13.94 34.12 57.52
CA ILE A 538 -12.88 33.12 57.30
C ILE A 538 -13.33 32.01 56.34
N ASN A 539 -12.37 31.41 55.63
CA ASN A 539 -12.53 30.07 55.10
C ASN A 539 -12.46 29.06 56.27
N HIS A 540 -13.50 28.24 56.43
CA HIS A 540 -13.60 27.28 57.54
C HIS A 540 -12.65 26.08 57.41
N TYR A 541 -12.08 25.81 56.22
CA TYR A 541 -11.01 24.83 56.08
C TYR A 541 -9.64 25.49 56.23
N ILE A 542 -9.10 25.40 57.44
CA ILE A 542 -7.85 26.05 57.82
C ILE A 542 -6.68 25.13 57.46
N LYS A 543 -5.67 25.73 56.84
CA LYS A 543 -4.43 25.03 56.48
C LYS A 543 -3.54 24.93 57.72
N LEU A 544 -3.28 23.70 58.16
CA LEU A 544 -2.34 23.38 59.23
C LEU A 544 -1.05 22.82 58.62
N THR A 545 0.09 23.48 58.86
CA THR A 545 1.40 23.00 58.40
C THR A 545 2.27 22.62 59.58
N VAL A 546 2.92 21.46 59.49
CA VAL A 546 3.93 21.00 60.45
C VAL A 546 5.30 21.09 59.78
N GLU A 547 6.16 21.95 60.31
CA GLU A 547 7.53 22.17 59.81
C GLU A 547 8.52 21.98 60.97
N ASN A 548 9.41 20.99 60.88
CA ASN A 548 10.37 20.64 61.95
C ASN A 548 9.68 20.44 63.31
N GLY A 549 8.49 19.83 63.32
CA GLY A 549 7.67 19.63 64.53
C GLY A 549 7.04 20.90 65.14
N GLN A 550 7.02 22.03 64.43
CA GLN A 550 6.28 23.25 64.81
C GLN A 550 5.01 23.37 63.98
N TYR A 551 3.91 23.80 64.61
CA TYR A 551 2.57 23.85 64.01
C TYR A 551 2.21 25.28 63.63
N TYR A 552 1.72 25.48 62.42
CA TYR A 552 1.29 26.78 61.90
C TYR A 552 -0.11 26.70 61.31
N LEU A 553 -0.96 27.67 61.62
CA LEU A 553 -2.25 27.86 60.97
C LEU A 553 -2.11 28.97 59.93
N THR A 554 -2.54 28.68 58.71
CA THR A 554 -2.73 29.67 57.65
C THR A 554 -4.23 29.83 57.43
N MET A 555 -4.74 31.03 57.68
CA MET A 555 -6.14 31.39 57.60
C MET A 555 -6.36 32.34 56.42
N ASP A 556 -7.46 32.14 55.70
CA ASP A 556 -7.88 32.94 54.56
C ASP A 556 -9.11 33.76 54.96
N PHE A 557 -9.07 35.06 54.66
CA PHE A 557 -10.07 36.04 55.06
C PHE A 557 -10.80 36.64 53.87
N LYS A 558 -12.09 36.91 54.05
CA LYS A 558 -12.97 37.60 53.09
C LYS A 558 -13.71 38.77 53.72
N GLY A 559 -14.26 39.63 52.88
CA GLY A 559 -15.09 40.76 53.31
C GLY A 559 -16.37 40.32 54.05
N LEU A 560 -16.79 41.16 55.00
CA LEU A 560 -17.93 40.96 55.88
C LEU A 560 -19.05 41.94 55.53
N SER A 561 -20.29 41.43 55.44
CA SER A 561 -21.50 42.26 55.30
C SER A 561 -22.32 42.27 56.59
N TYR A 562 -22.60 43.46 57.14
CA TYR A 562 -23.45 43.63 58.32
C TYR A 562 -24.31 44.89 58.24
N LEU A 563 -25.64 44.75 58.38
CA LEU A 563 -26.62 45.85 58.36
C LEU A 563 -26.44 46.83 57.19
N ASN A 564 -26.29 46.29 55.96
CA ASN A 564 -26.03 47.03 54.72
C ASN A 564 -24.67 47.75 54.65
N ARG A 565 -23.75 47.50 55.60
CA ARG A 565 -22.36 47.94 55.52
C ARG A 565 -21.47 46.76 55.16
N PHE A 566 -20.46 47.02 54.35
CA PHE A 566 -19.44 46.05 53.97
C PHE A 566 -18.09 46.53 54.52
N GLY A 567 -17.25 45.63 55.00
CA GLY A 567 -15.93 45.95 55.49
C GLY A 567 -15.10 44.69 55.74
N TYR A 568 -13.87 44.87 56.21
CA TYR A 568 -12.90 43.78 56.36
C TYR A 568 -12.38 43.69 57.80
N LEU A 569 -11.74 42.56 58.11
CA LEU A 569 -10.89 42.47 59.29
C LEU A 569 -9.59 43.24 59.01
N ALA A 570 -9.17 44.09 59.95
CA ALA A 570 -7.96 44.93 59.80
C ALA A 570 -6.75 44.34 60.50
N GLU A 571 -6.93 43.76 61.68
CA GLU A 571 -5.82 43.13 62.41
C GLU A 571 -6.27 41.81 63.05
N LEU A 572 -5.39 40.81 62.98
CA LEU A 572 -5.49 39.57 63.73
C LEU A 572 -4.27 39.43 64.62
N SER A 573 -4.50 39.18 65.90
CA SER A 573 -3.44 38.85 66.85
C SER A 573 -3.71 37.53 67.56
N TYR A 574 -2.65 36.86 67.99
CA TYR A 574 -2.70 35.64 68.82
C TYR A 574 -2.04 35.89 70.18
N TYR A 575 -2.26 34.98 71.13
CA TYR A 575 -1.65 35.03 72.46
C TYR A 575 -0.46 34.06 72.56
N GLU A 576 0.67 34.52 73.11
CA GLU A 576 1.82 33.65 73.39
C GLU A 576 1.52 32.62 74.49
N ASN A 577 2.34 31.56 74.57
CA ASN A 577 2.29 30.59 75.67
C ASN A 577 2.30 31.28 77.05
N GLY A 578 1.52 30.75 77.98
CA GLY A 578 1.35 31.26 79.34
C GLY A 578 0.10 32.13 79.54
N TYR A 579 -0.78 32.23 78.53
CA TYR A 579 -2.05 32.94 78.68
C TYR A 579 -2.98 32.23 79.67
N THR A 580 -3.86 33.00 80.32
CA THR A 580 -4.83 32.48 81.29
C THR A 580 -6.21 33.10 81.08
N PHE A 581 -7.27 32.32 81.34
CA PHE A 581 -8.65 32.82 81.34
C PHE A 581 -9.04 33.34 82.73
N GLY A 582 -9.49 34.59 82.80
CA GLY A 582 -10.03 35.21 84.01
C GLY A 582 -11.44 34.73 84.35
N SER A 583 -11.95 35.14 85.53
CA SER A 583 -13.24 34.67 86.09
C SER A 583 -14.49 34.97 85.25
N TYR A 584 -14.37 35.78 84.19
CA TYR A 584 -15.46 36.16 83.28
C TYR A 584 -15.11 35.92 81.80
N GLY A 585 -14.09 35.09 81.53
CA GLY A 585 -13.67 34.75 80.17
C GLY A 585 -12.69 35.73 79.53
N SER A 586 -12.23 36.78 80.24
CA SER A 586 -11.17 37.67 79.72
C SER A 586 -9.84 36.94 79.61
N ILE A 587 -9.11 37.17 78.51
CA ILE A 587 -7.79 36.55 78.30
C ILE A 587 -6.72 37.45 78.93
N ASN A 588 -5.83 36.88 79.73
CA ASN A 588 -4.63 37.55 80.23
C ASN A 588 -3.40 36.88 79.62
N GLY A 589 -2.66 37.58 78.78
CA GLY A 589 -1.44 37.08 78.13
C GLY A 589 -0.78 38.15 77.26
N THR A 590 0.37 37.82 76.68
CA THR A 590 1.05 38.69 75.71
C THR A 590 0.41 38.51 74.34
N ARG A 591 -0.09 39.61 73.76
CA ARG A 591 -0.69 39.64 72.41
C ARG A 591 0.40 39.93 71.36
N VAL A 592 0.42 39.16 70.28
CA VAL A 592 1.35 39.30 69.15
C VAL A 592 0.54 39.35 67.86
N LEU A 593 0.86 40.30 66.98
CA LEU A 593 0.26 40.40 65.64
C LEU A 593 0.63 39.16 64.82
N ALA A 594 -0.35 38.62 64.10
CA ALA A 594 -0.12 37.50 63.19
C ALA A 594 0.60 37.97 61.91
N ASP A 595 1.31 37.06 61.24
CA ASP A 595 2.05 37.37 60.02
C ASP A 595 1.10 37.46 58.83
N VAL A 596 0.96 38.65 58.25
CA VAL A 596 0.17 38.86 57.03
C VAL A 596 0.97 38.37 55.83
N LEU A 597 0.46 37.35 55.13
CA LEU A 597 1.06 36.79 53.92
C LEU A 597 0.64 37.57 52.67
N THR A 598 -0.66 37.88 52.56
CA THR A 598 -1.26 38.64 51.47
C THR A 598 -2.27 39.65 52.00
N THR A 599 -2.56 40.68 51.22
CA THR A 599 -3.57 41.70 51.53
C THR A 599 -4.70 41.67 50.50
N GLN A 600 -5.88 42.12 50.91
CA GLN A 600 -7.06 42.22 50.04
C GLN A 600 -6.77 43.16 48.88
N LYS A 601 -7.02 42.69 47.64
CA LYS A 601 -6.80 43.44 46.40
C LYS A 601 -8.09 43.65 45.63
N ASN A 602 -8.18 44.76 44.91
CA ASN A 602 -9.18 44.98 43.86
C ASN A 602 -8.78 44.19 42.60
N ASP A 603 -9.70 44.08 41.63
CA ASP A 603 -9.48 43.43 40.32
C ASP A 603 -8.25 43.98 39.55
N ASP A 604 -7.89 45.24 39.78
CA ASP A 604 -6.73 45.89 39.16
C ASP A 604 -5.39 45.62 39.88
N GLY A 605 -5.42 44.84 40.97
CA GLY A 605 -4.28 44.48 41.81
C GLY A 605 -3.88 45.54 42.84
N SER A 606 -4.59 46.66 42.94
CA SER A 606 -4.39 47.65 44.01
C SER A 606 -4.95 47.15 45.35
N ASP A 607 -4.40 47.62 46.46
CA ASP A 607 -4.95 47.32 47.79
C ASP A 607 -6.38 47.89 47.94
N VAL A 608 -7.24 47.14 48.62
CA VAL A 608 -8.60 47.62 48.94
C VAL A 608 -8.50 48.79 49.92
N ILE A 609 -8.99 49.95 49.48
CA ILE A 609 -9.09 51.18 50.28
C ILE A 609 -10.57 51.59 50.35
N ASP A 610 -11.10 51.73 51.56
CA ASP A 610 -12.49 52.09 51.83
C ASP A 610 -12.59 53.27 52.81
N GLU A 611 -13.81 53.54 53.30
CA GLU A 611 -14.08 54.65 54.20
C GLU A 611 -13.35 54.53 55.56
N PHE A 612 -12.90 53.33 55.94
CA PHE A 612 -12.31 53.05 57.25
C PHE A 612 -10.78 53.09 57.26
N ASN A 613 -10.10 52.69 56.18
CA ASN A 613 -8.63 52.65 56.15
C ASN A 613 -7.98 53.81 55.38
N GLN A 614 -8.77 54.66 54.74
CA GLN A 614 -8.32 55.95 54.20
C GLN A 614 -7.96 56.95 55.32
N ALA A 615 -7.29 58.05 54.95
CA ALA A 615 -6.91 59.11 55.88
C ALA A 615 -8.13 59.66 56.66
N GLY A 616 -8.09 59.62 57.99
CA GLY A 616 -9.18 60.03 58.88
C GLY A 616 -10.21 58.95 59.23
N GLY A 617 -10.08 57.72 58.72
CA GLY A 617 -10.92 56.57 59.08
C GLY A 617 -10.43 55.83 60.35
N SER A 618 -11.26 54.92 60.88
CA SER A 618 -10.99 54.17 62.13
C SER A 618 -9.82 53.18 62.07
N SER A 619 -9.31 52.89 60.87
CA SER A 619 -8.17 52.01 60.60
C SER A 619 -7.15 52.67 59.66
N GLU A 620 -7.00 53.99 59.74
CA GLU A 620 -6.13 54.78 58.86
C GLU A 620 -4.76 54.12 58.63
N GLY A 621 -4.47 53.83 57.36
CA GLY A 621 -3.19 53.28 56.92
C GLY A 621 -2.99 51.77 57.10
N LEU A 622 -3.98 51.06 57.65
CA LEU A 622 -3.96 49.59 57.74
C LEU A 622 -4.44 48.97 56.43
N LEU A 623 -3.68 48.01 55.91
CA LEU A 623 -4.09 47.19 54.78
C LEU A 623 -4.80 45.94 55.30
N TYR A 624 -5.94 45.60 54.69
CA TYR A 624 -6.74 44.46 55.14
C TYR A 624 -6.05 43.14 54.79
N PRO A 625 -5.83 42.24 55.77
CA PRO A 625 -5.26 40.93 55.50
C PRO A 625 -6.19 40.06 54.64
N ASP A 626 -5.58 39.30 53.75
CA ASP A 626 -6.22 38.26 52.94
C ASP A 626 -5.80 36.89 53.48
N GLN A 627 -4.52 36.56 53.46
CA GLN A 627 -3.99 35.38 54.13
C GLN A 627 -3.11 35.75 55.31
N VAL A 628 -3.31 35.05 56.43
CA VAL A 628 -2.58 35.27 57.68
C VAL A 628 -2.02 33.95 58.20
N LYS A 629 -0.73 33.93 58.53
CA LYS A 629 -0.04 32.80 59.18
C LYS A 629 0.20 33.12 60.64
N LEU A 630 -0.12 32.17 61.52
CA LEU A 630 0.20 32.26 62.95
C LEU A 630 0.69 30.92 63.51
N PRO A 631 1.60 30.93 64.49
CA PRO A 631 2.01 29.70 65.16
C PRO A 631 0.87 29.19 66.06
N LEU A 632 0.56 27.89 65.97
CA LEU A 632 -0.30 27.23 66.94
C LEU A 632 0.53 26.91 68.18
N VAL A 633 0.49 27.82 69.15
CA VAL A 633 1.30 27.73 70.36
C VAL A 633 0.95 26.48 71.19
N ALA A 634 1.93 25.97 71.94
CA ALA A 634 1.82 24.71 72.68
C ALA A 634 0.60 24.66 73.63
N ASP A 635 0.30 25.76 74.33
CA ASP A 635 -0.86 25.83 75.23
C ASP A 635 -2.20 25.75 74.48
N ALA A 636 -2.28 26.30 73.26
CA ALA A 636 -3.47 26.22 72.43
C ALA A 636 -3.62 24.84 71.77
N LEU A 637 -2.52 24.21 71.34
CA LEU A 637 -2.51 22.83 70.84
C LEU A 637 -2.96 21.83 71.92
N ALA A 638 -2.56 22.07 73.17
CA ALA A 638 -2.88 21.25 74.34
C ALA A 638 -4.31 21.47 74.88
N ASP A 639 -5.05 22.47 74.39
CA ASP A 639 -6.43 22.71 74.82
C ASP A 639 -7.30 21.47 74.47
N PRO A 640 -8.02 20.90 75.44
CA PRO A 640 -8.79 19.67 75.23
C PRO A 640 -10.00 19.87 74.33
N ASP A 641 -10.52 21.10 74.25
CA ASP A 641 -11.71 21.45 73.47
C ASP A 641 -11.36 22.11 72.12
N GLY A 642 -10.07 22.30 71.84
CA GLY A 642 -9.57 22.83 70.57
C GLY A 642 -9.65 24.35 70.45
N TYR A 643 -9.66 25.09 71.55
CA TYR A 643 -9.75 26.56 71.52
C TYR A 643 -8.38 27.24 71.38
N VAL A 644 -8.27 28.06 70.34
CA VAL A 644 -7.13 28.95 70.09
C VAL A 644 -7.59 30.39 70.39
N PRO A 645 -7.06 31.04 71.44
CA PRO A 645 -7.42 32.42 71.75
C PRO A 645 -6.77 33.39 70.76
N LEU A 646 -7.61 34.25 70.18
CA LEU A 646 -7.23 35.27 69.20
C LEU A 646 -7.86 36.61 69.57
N HIS A 647 -7.40 37.67 68.92
CA HIS A 647 -7.95 39.02 69.05
C HIS A 647 -8.09 39.63 67.67
N VAL A 648 -9.25 40.21 67.38
CA VAL A 648 -9.61 40.76 66.08
C VAL A 648 -9.96 42.23 66.18
N PHE A 649 -9.57 42.99 65.15
CA PHE A 649 -10.04 44.36 64.95
C PHE A 649 -10.79 44.47 63.62
N VAL A 650 -12.07 44.87 63.68
CA VAL A 650 -12.97 45.03 62.52
C VAL A 650 -13.49 46.48 62.47
N PRO A 651 -12.96 47.34 61.58
CA PRO A 651 -13.22 48.78 61.60
C PRO A 651 -14.69 49.17 61.36
N VAL A 652 -15.37 48.47 60.45
CA VAL A 652 -16.80 48.73 60.17
C VAL A 652 -17.68 48.57 61.40
N MET A 653 -17.31 47.69 62.34
CA MET A 653 -18.01 47.49 63.60
C MET A 653 -17.64 48.57 64.61
N GLU A 654 -16.35 48.92 64.70
CA GLU A 654 -15.89 50.01 65.56
C GLU A 654 -16.59 51.34 65.26
N ASP A 655 -16.87 51.61 63.98
CA ASP A 655 -17.63 52.78 63.53
C ASP A 655 -19.13 52.74 63.86
N ILE A 656 -19.72 51.55 64.04
CA ILE A 656 -21.12 51.43 64.48
C ILE A 656 -21.23 51.77 65.96
N SER A 657 -20.30 51.25 66.76
CA SER A 657 -20.19 51.50 68.20
C SER A 657 -18.76 51.24 68.66
N GLU A 658 -18.15 52.23 69.31
CA GLU A 658 -16.82 52.12 69.91
C GLU A 658 -16.73 50.87 70.82
N GLY A 659 -15.65 50.11 70.67
CA GLY A 659 -15.39 48.83 71.34
C GLY A 659 -16.12 47.62 70.75
N THR A 660 -16.89 47.76 69.67
CA THR A 660 -17.53 46.60 69.03
C THR A 660 -16.70 45.99 67.89
N GLY A 661 -15.69 46.70 67.40
CA GLY A 661 -14.74 46.19 66.40
C GLY A 661 -13.49 45.56 67.01
N ASP A 662 -13.06 46.01 68.20
CA ASP A 662 -11.86 45.53 68.91
C ASP A 662 -12.23 44.46 69.96
N GLN A 663 -12.12 43.17 69.63
CA GLN A 663 -12.62 42.08 70.48
C GLN A 663 -11.73 40.83 70.55
N ASP A 664 -11.71 40.20 71.74
CA ASP A 664 -11.20 38.84 71.92
C ASP A 664 -12.19 37.80 71.37
N VAL A 665 -11.64 36.79 70.69
CA VAL A 665 -12.38 35.70 70.07
C VAL A 665 -11.65 34.36 70.27
N LEU A 666 -12.36 33.26 70.10
CA LEU A 666 -11.77 31.92 70.12
C LEU A 666 -11.94 31.29 68.74
N LEU A 667 -10.83 30.87 68.12
CA LEU A 667 -10.88 29.95 66.99
C LEU A 667 -11.01 28.52 67.55
N LYS A 668 -12.11 27.85 67.22
CA LYS A 668 -12.37 26.46 67.61
C LYS A 668 -11.98 25.54 66.47
N LEU A 669 -10.94 24.73 66.67
CA LEU A 669 -10.50 23.72 65.70
C LEU A 669 -11.18 22.37 65.96
N ASP A 670 -11.83 21.79 64.94
CA ASP A 670 -12.39 20.45 65.01
C ASP A 670 -11.37 19.40 64.60
N TRP A 671 -10.61 18.92 65.57
CA TRP A 671 -9.59 17.88 65.38
C TRP A 671 -10.14 16.56 64.82
N SER A 672 -11.45 16.30 64.86
CA SER A 672 -12.04 15.11 64.23
C SER A 672 -12.06 15.19 62.71
N THR A 673 -11.90 16.39 62.15
CA THR A 673 -11.86 16.66 60.70
C THR A 673 -10.44 16.64 60.12
N LEU A 674 -9.42 16.41 60.96
CA LEU A 674 -8.03 16.46 60.55
C LEU A 674 -7.74 15.44 59.44
N THR A 675 -7.32 15.95 58.28
CA THR A 675 -6.93 15.13 57.14
C THR A 675 -5.58 15.59 56.59
N ALA A 676 -4.72 14.63 56.20
CA ALA A 676 -3.49 14.94 55.49
C ALA A 676 -3.85 15.37 54.06
N THR A 677 -3.26 16.47 53.59
CA THR A 677 -3.53 17.02 52.26
C THR A 677 -2.28 17.66 51.67
N SER A 678 -2.41 18.33 50.53
CA SER A 678 -1.33 19.05 49.83
C SER A 678 -1.52 20.58 49.93
N GLU A 679 -0.50 21.35 49.55
CA GLU A 679 -0.61 22.82 49.52
C GLU A 679 -1.69 23.33 48.57
N ASP A 680 -2.00 22.54 47.53
CA ASP A 680 -2.95 22.83 46.45
C ASP A 680 -4.36 22.28 46.70
N ASP A 681 -4.72 21.94 47.95
CA ASP A 681 -6.08 21.47 48.27
C ASP A 681 -7.12 22.53 47.83
N PRO A 682 -8.11 22.17 46.99
CA PRO A 682 -9.14 23.11 46.55
C PRO A 682 -9.93 23.75 47.69
N ASN A 683 -9.97 23.13 48.87
CA ASN A 683 -10.62 23.70 50.06
C ASN A 683 -9.86 24.93 50.60
N PHE A 684 -8.60 25.13 50.22
CA PHE A 684 -7.81 26.30 50.60
C PHE A 684 -7.88 27.45 49.59
N ASN A 685 -8.68 27.30 48.52
CA ASN A 685 -8.87 28.39 47.57
C ASN A 685 -9.61 29.55 48.27
N PRO A 686 -9.21 30.81 48.00
CA PRO A 686 -9.90 31.98 48.53
C PRO A 686 -11.34 31.99 48.02
N ASP A 687 -12.27 32.29 48.93
CA ASP A 687 -13.68 32.45 48.62
C ASP A 687 -13.85 33.85 47.98
N ASP A 688 -14.34 33.94 46.74
CA ASP A 688 -14.49 35.22 46.03
C ASP A 688 -15.33 36.22 46.87
N ASN A 689 -14.81 37.45 47.03
CA ASN A 689 -15.53 38.53 47.73
C ASN A 689 -16.88 38.79 47.03
N GLN A 690 -18.00 38.66 47.74
CA GLN A 690 -19.32 38.94 47.18
C GLN A 690 -19.51 40.46 47.00
N GLU A 691 -19.36 40.96 45.77
CA GLU A 691 -19.76 42.32 45.39
C GLU A 691 -21.30 42.47 45.47
N GLN A 692 -21.78 43.57 46.06
CA GLN A 692 -23.22 43.86 46.08
C GLN A 692 -23.72 44.20 44.67
N SER A 693 -24.84 43.59 44.24
CA SER A 693 -25.51 43.95 42.98
C SER A 693 -25.84 45.45 42.93
N PRO A 694 -25.68 46.13 41.78
CA PRO A 694 -26.00 47.55 41.65
C PRO A 694 -27.51 47.83 41.79
N ALA A 695 -27.87 49.07 42.12
CA ALA A 695 -29.27 49.52 42.07
C ALA A 695 -29.81 49.43 40.63
N VAL A 696 -31.04 48.98 40.46
CA VAL A 696 -31.60 48.65 39.13
C VAL A 696 -33.02 49.20 38.92
N ASP A 697 -33.22 49.78 37.74
CA ASP A 697 -34.53 50.21 37.20
C ASP A 697 -34.95 49.29 36.04
N LEU A 698 -36.03 48.54 36.22
CA LEU A 698 -36.59 47.64 35.22
C LEU A 698 -37.86 48.24 34.60
N VAL A 699 -38.03 48.12 33.29
CA VAL A 699 -39.21 48.61 32.56
C VAL A 699 -39.72 47.53 31.62
N ASP A 700 -41.00 47.17 31.75
CA ASP A 700 -41.68 46.35 30.76
C ASP A 700 -42.18 47.25 29.62
N THR A 701 -41.59 47.11 28.43
CA THR A 701 -41.88 48.00 27.29
C THR A 701 -43.29 47.81 26.71
N ALA A 702 -43.93 46.66 26.96
CA ALA A 702 -45.25 46.34 26.41
C ALA A 702 -46.39 47.01 27.21
N THR A 703 -46.26 47.05 28.54
CA THR A 703 -47.26 47.60 29.46
C THR A 703 -46.88 48.97 30.00
N GLY A 704 -45.59 49.33 29.95
CA GLY A 704 -45.03 50.56 30.50
C GLY A 704 -44.82 50.54 32.02
N ILE A 705 -45.04 49.39 32.68
CA ILE A 705 -44.84 49.24 34.14
C ILE A 705 -43.34 49.28 34.46
N LYS A 706 -42.98 49.98 35.54
CA LYS A 706 -41.60 50.13 36.00
C LYS A 706 -41.40 49.55 37.40
N VAL A 707 -40.22 49.02 37.68
CA VAL A 707 -39.80 48.52 39.00
C VAL A 707 -38.42 49.10 39.34
N HIS A 708 -38.30 49.79 40.48
CA HIS A 708 -37.04 50.31 41.02
C HIS A 708 -36.61 49.51 42.26
N ALA A 709 -35.33 49.15 42.33
CA ALA A 709 -34.72 48.44 43.45
C ALA A 709 -33.33 49.02 43.80
N ASP A 710 -33.07 49.23 45.09
CA ASP A 710 -31.77 49.71 45.59
C ASP A 710 -30.67 48.63 45.49
N ALA A 711 -29.39 49.03 45.57
CA ALA A 711 -28.25 48.11 45.52
C ALA A 711 -28.39 46.97 46.54
N GLY A 712 -28.06 45.75 46.12
CA GLY A 712 -28.19 44.52 46.92
C GLY A 712 -29.63 43.98 47.06
N THR A 713 -30.64 44.62 46.49
CA THR A 713 -32.06 44.18 46.60
C THR A 713 -32.43 43.07 45.61
N LEU A 714 -31.77 43.04 44.44
CA LEU A 714 -32.02 42.07 43.36
C LEU A 714 -30.69 41.45 42.88
N PRO A 715 -30.68 40.16 42.50
CA PRO A 715 -29.55 39.56 41.80
C PRO A 715 -29.27 40.24 40.46
N GLU A 716 -28.03 40.23 39.99
CA GLU A 716 -27.68 40.82 38.70
C GLU A 716 -28.34 40.07 37.53
N GLY A 717 -28.77 40.81 36.50
CA GLY A 717 -29.30 40.22 35.26
C GLY A 717 -30.76 39.77 35.29
N VAL A 718 -31.51 40.04 36.37
CA VAL A 718 -32.95 39.75 36.45
C VAL A 718 -33.77 40.54 35.42
N LYS A 719 -34.83 39.92 34.89
CA LYS A 719 -35.75 40.53 33.93
C LYS A 719 -37.15 40.67 34.52
N LEU A 720 -37.79 41.80 34.25
CA LEU A 720 -39.19 42.04 34.60
C LEU A 720 -40.11 41.44 33.54
N VAL A 721 -41.05 40.60 33.99
CA VAL A 721 -42.09 40.03 33.14
C VAL A 721 -43.44 40.51 33.65
N VAL A 722 -44.19 41.17 32.76
CA VAL A 722 -45.56 41.65 33.04
C VAL A 722 -46.50 41.08 32.00
N GLU A 723 -47.48 40.31 32.45
CA GLU A 723 -48.50 39.72 31.58
C GLU A 723 -49.88 40.33 31.88
N PRO A 724 -50.47 41.09 30.94
CA PRO A 724 -51.85 41.54 31.07
C PRO A 724 -52.81 40.36 31.02
N ILE A 725 -53.67 40.22 32.03
CA ILE A 725 -54.73 39.23 32.07
C ILE A 725 -56.03 39.92 31.66
N THR A 726 -56.60 39.53 30.52
CA THR A 726 -57.81 40.17 29.95
C THR A 726 -59.04 39.24 29.87
N SER A 727 -58.86 37.95 30.16
CA SER A 727 -59.93 36.94 30.14
C SER A 727 -59.46 35.65 30.83
N GLY A 728 -60.40 34.79 31.23
CA GLY A 728 -60.10 33.48 31.84
C GLY A 728 -60.39 33.46 33.34
N ALA A 729 -60.14 32.32 33.99
CA ALA A 729 -60.58 32.06 35.36
C ALA A 729 -60.09 33.11 36.38
N ASP A 730 -58.86 33.58 36.24
CA ASP A 730 -58.30 34.60 37.15
C ASP A 730 -58.86 36.00 36.88
N TYR A 731 -59.18 36.32 35.61
CA TYR A 731 -59.90 37.55 35.27
C TYR A 731 -61.34 37.52 35.80
N ASP A 732 -62.01 36.38 35.71
CA ASP A 732 -63.37 36.19 36.22
C ASP A 732 -63.41 36.33 37.75
N LYS A 733 -62.42 35.74 38.46
CA LYS A 733 -62.22 35.94 39.90
C LYS A 733 -62.01 37.40 40.24
N ALA A 734 -61.11 38.10 39.55
CA ALA A 734 -60.87 39.52 39.78
C ALA A 734 -62.11 40.37 39.51
N THR A 735 -62.87 40.05 38.45
CA THR A 735 -64.14 40.71 38.14
C THR A 735 -65.11 40.57 39.31
N VAL A 736 -65.28 39.36 39.85
CA VAL A 736 -66.15 39.11 41.00
C VAL A 736 -65.67 39.86 42.25
N SER A 737 -64.39 39.75 42.56
CA SER A 737 -63.81 40.32 43.77
C SER A 737 -63.73 41.84 43.75
N LEU A 738 -63.73 42.49 42.57
CA LEU A 738 -63.64 43.94 42.42
C LEU A 738 -65.00 44.63 42.17
N MET A 739 -66.10 43.87 42.02
CA MET A 739 -67.44 44.42 41.73
C MET A 739 -67.92 45.48 42.75
N ASP A 740 -67.49 45.38 44.01
CA ASP A 740 -67.78 46.32 45.10
C ASP A 740 -66.88 47.57 45.10
N VAL A 741 -65.76 47.55 44.37
CA VAL A 741 -64.79 48.66 44.29
C VAL A 741 -64.96 49.45 43.00
N GLY A 742 -65.07 48.78 41.85
CA GLY A 742 -65.18 49.41 40.54
C GLY A 742 -65.10 48.37 39.44
N LYS A 743 -65.92 48.52 38.39
CA LYS A 743 -66.00 47.55 37.28
C LYS A 743 -64.93 47.77 36.20
N LYS A 744 -64.29 48.93 36.20
CA LYS A 744 -63.23 49.31 35.26
C LYS A 744 -61.85 49.08 35.90
N PHE A 745 -61.17 48.04 35.46
CA PHE A 745 -59.85 47.66 35.95
C PHE A 745 -58.99 47.00 34.88
N LYS A 746 -57.67 47.02 35.08
CA LYS A 746 -56.69 46.19 34.37
C LYS A 746 -55.97 45.27 35.34
N LEU A 747 -55.88 43.99 34.99
CA LEU A 747 -55.23 42.96 35.79
C LEU A 747 -53.90 42.56 35.15
N TYR A 748 -52.85 42.46 35.96
CA TYR A 748 -51.50 42.12 35.54
C TYR A 748 -50.96 41.00 36.40
N ASN A 749 -50.29 40.01 35.81
CA ASN A 749 -49.38 39.13 36.52
C ASN A 749 -47.97 39.72 36.40
N ILE A 750 -47.36 40.05 37.53
CA ILE A 750 -46.00 40.62 37.56
C ILE A 750 -45.11 39.60 38.26
N HIS A 751 -43.96 39.29 37.68
CA HIS A 751 -42.91 38.46 38.29
C HIS A 751 -41.53 38.83 37.72
N LEU A 752 -40.47 38.38 38.39
CA LEU A 752 -39.08 38.53 37.94
C LEU A 752 -38.51 37.17 37.59
N VAL A 753 -37.71 37.09 36.54
CA VAL A 753 -37.01 35.85 36.15
C VAL A 753 -35.50 36.08 36.03
N ASP A 754 -34.72 35.05 36.38
CA ASP A 754 -33.28 35.00 36.13
C ASP A 754 -32.96 34.71 34.64
N ALA A 755 -31.67 34.62 34.30
CA ALA A 755 -31.22 34.33 32.93
C ALA A 755 -31.63 32.95 32.42
N GLN A 756 -31.96 32.01 33.32
CA GLN A 756 -32.37 30.64 33.05
C GLN A 756 -33.90 30.48 33.01
N GLY A 757 -34.65 31.53 33.38
CA GLY A 757 -36.11 31.56 33.37
C GLY A 757 -36.78 31.12 34.67
N ASN A 758 -36.05 31.02 35.79
CA ASN A 758 -36.63 30.71 37.09
C ASN A 758 -37.17 31.98 37.78
N GLU A 759 -38.28 31.86 38.52
CA GLU A 759 -38.85 32.99 39.26
C GLU A 759 -37.98 33.40 40.45
N VAL A 760 -37.75 34.71 40.59
CA VAL A 760 -36.94 35.31 41.66
C VAL A 760 -37.79 36.32 42.45
N GLN A 761 -37.60 36.34 43.77
CA GLN A 761 -38.21 37.34 44.67
C GLN A 761 -37.16 38.31 45.21
N PRO A 762 -37.49 39.58 45.44
CA PRO A 762 -36.54 40.57 45.97
C PRO A 762 -36.15 40.27 47.42
N ASN A 763 -34.88 40.53 47.77
CA ASN A 763 -34.36 40.41 49.14
C ASN A 763 -34.61 41.69 49.98
N GLY A 764 -35.65 42.46 49.61
CA GLY A 764 -35.94 43.78 50.16
C GLY A 764 -37.25 44.37 49.61
N THR A 765 -37.41 45.68 49.71
CA THR A 765 -38.58 46.39 49.15
C THR A 765 -38.27 46.96 47.78
N VAL A 766 -39.25 46.89 46.88
CA VAL A 766 -39.17 47.46 45.52
C VAL A 766 -40.31 48.45 45.29
N THR A 767 -40.09 49.45 44.43
CA THR A 767 -41.13 50.42 44.03
C THR A 767 -41.65 50.07 42.64
N VAL A 768 -42.95 49.82 42.51
CA VAL A 768 -43.62 49.46 41.24
C VAL A 768 -44.53 50.61 40.77
N SER A 769 -44.31 51.09 39.55
CA SER A 769 -45.06 52.20 38.94
C SER A 769 -45.93 51.74 37.77
N TYR A 770 -47.24 51.93 37.88
CA TYR A 770 -48.23 51.59 36.86
C TYR A 770 -48.57 52.82 36.01
N GLN A 771 -48.55 52.69 34.68
CA GLN A 771 -49.01 53.78 33.79
C GLN A 771 -50.52 53.94 33.89
N ILE A 772 -51.00 55.18 34.00
CA ILE A 772 -52.45 55.46 34.07
C ILE A 772 -53.04 55.29 32.65
N PRO A 773 -53.95 54.32 32.42
CA PRO A 773 -54.48 54.09 31.08
C PRO A 773 -55.37 55.24 30.60
N GLU A 774 -55.41 55.46 29.29
CA GLU A 774 -56.23 56.51 28.69
C GLU A 774 -57.72 56.35 29.05
N GLY A 775 -58.34 57.45 29.47
CA GLY A 775 -59.74 57.49 29.91
C GLY A 775 -59.97 57.06 31.36
N TYR A 776 -58.95 56.70 32.15
CA TYR A 776 -59.08 56.48 33.60
C TYR A 776 -58.97 57.80 34.39
N ASP A 777 -59.77 57.96 35.45
CA ASP A 777 -59.66 59.11 36.36
C ASP A 777 -58.54 58.89 37.39
N ALA A 778 -57.43 59.63 37.22
CA ALA A 778 -56.24 59.56 38.05
C ALA A 778 -56.52 59.79 39.55
N ASN A 779 -57.55 60.56 39.91
CA ASN A 779 -57.87 60.85 41.32
C ASN A 779 -58.57 59.67 42.02
N ASN A 780 -59.11 58.73 41.25
CA ASN A 780 -59.92 57.63 41.76
C ASN A 780 -59.28 56.25 41.58
N LEU A 781 -57.96 56.19 41.37
CA LEU A 781 -57.23 54.93 41.19
C LEU A 781 -56.85 54.25 42.50
N ALA A 782 -56.82 52.91 42.48
CA ALA A 782 -56.08 52.11 43.44
C ALA A 782 -55.57 50.81 42.84
N VAL A 783 -54.50 50.28 43.42
CA VAL A 783 -53.96 48.96 43.11
C VAL A 783 -54.38 47.97 44.19
N TYR A 784 -54.91 46.82 43.77
CA TYR A 784 -55.23 45.70 44.65
C TYR A 784 -54.39 44.49 44.27
N ARG A 785 -53.77 43.83 45.25
CA ARG A 785 -53.21 42.49 45.06
C ARG A 785 -54.34 41.46 45.11
N MET A 786 -54.37 40.55 44.16
CA MET A 786 -55.26 39.40 44.14
C MET A 786 -54.58 38.26 44.88
N ASN A 787 -55.20 37.75 45.95
CA ASN A 787 -54.69 36.59 46.68
C ASN A 787 -55.25 35.30 46.05
N GLU A 788 -54.54 34.17 46.18
CA GLU A 788 -54.94 32.88 45.59
C GLU A 788 -56.31 32.39 46.06
N ASP A 789 -56.71 32.75 47.28
CA ASP A 789 -58.02 32.41 47.89
C ASP A 789 -59.20 33.20 47.31
N GLY A 790 -58.95 34.11 46.35
CA GLY A 790 -59.95 34.96 45.71
C GLY A 790 -60.22 36.28 46.45
N SER A 791 -59.58 36.52 47.60
CA SER A 791 -59.65 37.81 48.30
C SER A 791 -58.76 38.88 47.66
N LYS A 792 -58.96 40.15 48.06
CA LYS A 792 -58.19 41.31 47.55
C LYS A 792 -57.56 42.12 48.68
N THR A 793 -56.33 42.59 48.49
CA THR A 793 -55.61 43.45 49.44
C THR A 793 -55.29 44.80 48.81
N LEU A 794 -55.74 45.89 49.42
CA LEU A 794 -55.42 47.25 48.94
C LEU A 794 -53.94 47.56 49.17
N ILE A 795 -53.23 47.94 48.10
CA ILE A 795 -51.87 48.47 48.19
C ILE A 795 -51.95 49.99 48.01
N LYS A 796 -51.58 50.72 49.06
CA LYS A 796 -51.60 52.19 49.02
C LYS A 796 -50.47 52.69 48.11
N GLY A 797 -50.82 53.54 47.16
CA GLY A 797 -49.86 54.20 46.29
C GLY A 797 -50.11 55.69 46.16
N THR A 798 -49.20 56.34 45.44
CA THR A 798 -49.22 57.78 45.13
C THR A 798 -49.27 57.98 43.62
N VAL A 799 -49.97 59.02 43.18
CA VAL A 799 -49.99 59.42 41.76
C VAL A 799 -48.96 60.51 41.54
N GLU A 800 -48.02 60.27 40.64
CA GLU A 800 -47.00 61.25 40.26
C GLU A 800 -46.64 61.07 38.78
N ASN A 801 -46.53 62.19 38.05
CA ASN A 801 -46.10 62.24 36.64
C ASN A 801 -46.82 61.25 35.69
N GLY A 802 -48.12 61.08 35.84
CA GLY A 802 -48.94 60.20 34.98
C GLY A 802 -48.86 58.71 35.33
N THR A 803 -48.24 58.36 36.45
CA THR A 803 -48.12 56.98 36.97
C THR A 803 -48.70 56.85 38.37
N TYR A 804 -49.15 55.64 38.73
CA TYR A 804 -49.55 55.26 40.09
C TYR A 804 -48.47 54.33 40.67
N SER A 805 -47.73 54.79 41.70
CA SER A 805 -46.58 54.07 42.28
C SER A 805 -46.91 53.45 43.63
N VAL A 806 -46.44 52.22 43.87
CA VAL A 806 -46.64 51.45 45.11
C VAL A 806 -45.36 50.76 45.55
N ILE A 807 -45.16 50.59 46.87
CA ILE A 807 -44.04 49.82 47.42
C ILE A 807 -44.49 48.38 47.66
N GLN A 808 -43.70 47.41 47.21
CA GLN A 808 -43.99 45.97 47.27
C GLN A 808 -42.79 45.20 47.86
N LYS A 809 -43.06 44.04 48.46
CA LYS A 809 -42.04 43.09 48.97
C LYS A 809 -42.04 41.76 48.23
N SER A 810 -43.02 41.54 47.35
CA SER A 810 -43.19 40.31 46.59
C SER A 810 -44.04 40.59 45.35
N PHE A 811 -43.85 39.79 44.31
CA PHE A 811 -44.61 39.90 43.06
C PHE A 811 -45.74 38.85 42.98
N SER A 812 -46.83 39.17 42.29
CA SER A 812 -48.07 38.38 42.18
C SER A 812 -49.03 39.03 41.15
N GLN A 813 -50.32 38.67 41.18
CA GLN A 813 -51.37 39.28 40.38
C GLN A 813 -51.88 40.59 41.01
N TYR A 814 -51.85 41.68 40.24
CA TYR A 814 -52.23 43.03 40.68
C TYR A 814 -53.25 43.68 39.73
N ALA A 815 -54.30 44.25 40.30
CA ALA A 815 -55.35 44.95 39.57
C ALA A 815 -55.28 46.47 39.83
N LEU A 816 -55.12 47.26 38.77
CA LEU A 816 -55.30 48.72 38.81
C LEU A 816 -56.76 49.04 38.50
N VAL A 817 -57.46 49.66 39.45
CA VAL A 817 -58.93 49.83 39.44
C VAL A 817 -59.31 51.30 39.56
N GLU A 818 -60.27 51.75 38.73
CA GLU A 818 -60.95 53.04 38.91
C GLU A 818 -62.13 52.87 39.88
N LYS A 819 -61.99 53.41 41.08
CA LYS A 819 -62.99 53.29 42.15
C LYS A 819 -64.31 53.96 41.75
N GLY A 820 -65.42 53.29 42.06
CA GLY A 820 -66.77 53.79 41.79
C GLY A 820 -67.22 53.67 40.33
N SER A 821 -66.40 53.11 39.45
CA SER A 821 -66.76 52.89 38.04
C SER A 821 -67.90 51.88 37.88
N THR A 822 -68.92 52.26 37.10
CA THR A 822 -70.12 51.43 36.87
C THR A 822 -70.09 50.66 35.54
N ILE A 823 -69.12 50.96 34.68
CA ILE A 823 -68.87 50.31 33.39
C ILE A 823 -67.61 49.44 33.46
N THR A 824 -67.49 48.44 32.58
CA THR A 824 -66.28 47.61 32.47
C THR A 824 -65.21 48.26 31.60
N ASP A 825 -63.95 47.82 31.74
CA ASP A 825 -62.84 48.30 30.89
C ASP A 825 -63.09 48.03 29.40
N ALA A 826 -63.68 46.86 29.09
CA ALA A 826 -64.12 46.51 27.74
C ALA A 826 -65.22 47.46 27.20
N GLN A 827 -66.17 47.87 28.05
CA GLN A 827 -67.21 48.84 27.68
C GLN A 827 -66.63 50.25 27.44
N ASN A 828 -65.60 50.63 28.20
CA ASN A 828 -64.90 51.90 27.99
C ASN A 828 -64.13 51.90 26.65
N THR A 829 -63.45 50.80 26.34
CA THR A 829 -62.68 50.63 25.09
C THR A 829 -63.58 50.68 23.84
N ALA A 830 -64.83 50.19 23.93
CA ALA A 830 -65.80 50.23 22.83
C ALA A 830 -66.42 51.63 22.58
N ASN A 831 -66.34 52.56 23.54
CA ASN A 831 -66.96 53.89 23.46
C ASN A 831 -66.04 54.99 22.89
N SER A 832 -64.88 54.63 22.33
CA SER A 832 -63.93 55.60 21.72
C SER A 832 -64.24 55.80 20.22
N PRO A 833 -64.36 57.05 19.70
CA PRO A 833 -64.68 57.29 18.28
C PRO A 833 -63.51 56.92 17.33
N LYS A 834 -63.83 56.29 16.18
CA LYS A 834 -62.86 55.98 15.10
C LYS A 834 -62.93 57.01 13.95
N THR A 835 -61.81 57.68 13.65
CA THR A 835 -61.59 58.47 12.42
C THR A 835 -60.10 58.46 12.00
N GLY A 836 -59.82 57.77 10.89
CA GLY A 836 -59.17 58.26 9.64
C GLY A 836 -57.70 58.76 9.58
N ASP A 837 -56.91 58.07 8.73
CA ASP A 837 -55.82 58.52 7.82
C ASP A 837 -54.52 59.15 8.39
N VAL A 838 -53.26 58.81 8.02
CA VAL A 838 -52.62 58.21 6.81
C VAL A 838 -51.19 57.66 7.10
N THR A 839 -50.74 56.70 6.25
CA THR A 839 -49.35 56.21 5.88
C THR A 839 -48.50 55.40 6.90
N MET A 840 -48.35 54.05 6.83
CA MET A 840 -47.54 53.15 5.93
C MET A 840 -46.02 53.40 6.01
N ILE A 841 -45.08 52.47 6.27
CA ILE A 841 -44.85 51.02 5.95
C ILE A 841 -43.91 50.47 7.06
N GLY A 842 -43.88 49.23 7.57
CA GLY A 842 -44.39 47.87 7.29
C GLY A 842 -43.58 46.93 8.24
N VAL A 843 -43.94 45.72 8.66
CA VAL A 843 -44.33 44.51 7.92
C VAL A 843 -44.64 43.44 8.98
N PHE A 844 -45.84 42.85 8.89
CA PHE A 844 -46.29 41.49 9.27
C PHE A 844 -46.48 41.05 10.74
N SER A 845 -47.71 41.27 11.23
CA SER A 845 -48.77 40.26 11.47
C SER A 845 -48.52 38.93 12.22
N PHE A 846 -49.11 38.88 13.44
CA PHE A 846 -50.00 37.86 14.05
C PHE A 846 -49.58 36.37 14.08
N ILE A 847 -49.20 35.82 15.25
CA ILE A 847 -50.01 35.22 16.36
C ILE A 847 -50.23 33.70 16.24
N ALA A 848 -49.65 33.00 17.22
CA ALA A 848 -50.12 31.87 18.06
C ALA A 848 -50.85 30.65 17.44
N LEU A 849 -50.49 29.45 17.87
CA LEU A 849 -51.13 28.79 19.03
C LEU A 849 -50.50 27.42 19.35
N ALA A 850 -50.34 27.19 20.65
CA ALA A 850 -50.73 26.01 21.42
C ALA A 850 -50.42 24.57 20.96
N SER A 851 -49.81 23.89 21.92
CA SER A 851 -49.73 22.47 22.19
C SER A 851 -51.05 21.65 22.11
N ALA A 852 -50.84 20.37 21.77
CA ALA A 852 -51.54 19.15 22.21
C ALA A 852 -52.87 18.74 21.56
N GLY A 853 -52.89 17.51 21.00
CA GLY A 853 -54.07 16.64 21.03
C GLY A 853 -54.33 15.76 19.81
N ALA A 854 -54.01 14.48 19.96
CA ALA A 854 -54.80 13.32 19.52
C ALA A 854 -54.75 12.77 18.07
N ILE A 855 -54.17 11.56 17.99
CA ILE A 855 -54.82 10.31 17.55
C ILE A 855 -55.18 10.16 16.04
N ALA A 856 -54.29 9.41 15.39
CA ALA A 856 -54.54 8.18 14.65
C ALA A 856 -55.08 8.19 13.19
N VAL A 857 -54.73 7.05 12.56
CA VAL A 857 -55.39 6.38 11.43
C VAL A 857 -54.73 6.62 10.05
N THR A 858 -53.62 5.89 9.88
CA THR A 858 -53.40 4.83 8.87
C THR A 858 -53.18 5.09 7.36
N LEU A 859 -52.12 4.41 6.91
CA LEU A 859 -51.98 3.49 5.76
C LEU A 859 -51.52 4.05 4.39
N ILE A 860 -50.30 3.59 4.06
CA ILE A 860 -49.89 2.90 2.82
C ILE A 860 -49.79 3.73 1.54
N ALA A 861 -48.55 3.88 1.03
CA ALA A 861 -48.09 3.06 -0.11
C ALA A 861 -46.56 3.12 -0.31
N ARG A 862 -45.98 1.91 -0.32
CA ARG A 862 -44.63 1.52 -0.77
C ARG A 862 -44.35 1.89 -2.24
N LYS A 863 -43.09 2.19 -2.56
CA LYS A 863 -42.17 1.40 -3.43
C LYS A 863 -40.80 2.13 -3.51
N ARG A 864 -39.68 1.49 -3.10
CA ARG A 864 -38.70 0.71 -3.92
C ARG A 864 -38.04 1.57 -5.03
N LYS A 865 -36.73 1.63 -5.22
CA LYS A 865 -35.57 0.70 -5.10
C LYS A 865 -34.29 1.58 -5.06
N ALA A 866 -33.27 1.25 -4.26
CA ALA A 866 -32.09 0.45 -4.63
C ALA A 866 -31.30 0.99 -5.85
N GLU A 867 -30.16 1.64 -5.56
CA GLU A 867 -28.82 1.29 -6.05
C GLU A 867 -27.82 1.56 -4.92
#